data_AF-W2LB32-F1
#
_entry.id   AF-W2LB32-F1
#
_cell.length_a   1.000
_cell.length_b   1.000
_cell.length_c   1.000
_cell.angle_alpha   90.00
_cell.angle_beta   90.00
_cell.angle_gamma   90.00
#
_symmetry.space_group_name_H-M   'P 1'
#
loop_
_entity.id
_entity.type
_entity.pdbx_description
1 polymer ?
#
loop_
_entity_poly.entity_id
_entity_poly.type
_entity_poly.pdbx_seq_one_letter_code
_entity_poly.pdbx_strand_id
1 'polypeptide(L)'
;MPRSIYTTISIQLEDVNEAPVILTGQRGFIRENAAKGEFVMTIQTIDYDTNPTWSSLRFSLFNTSVFSVNSVTGDITILTPGVLDFETTSEVTIHVQVTDGGFLAARDMVYVSILNEEEAPQLSAAYDLIVQENGVVPRSLLLVKATDPDRISHDKLSFSLVENEQEFAVDGITGELVLLKPLDFEFVQLKNLTVNVAKRGTSLSVNSTINIVVADVNEPPELYTGTSIETSSHENLKEGVAIGVALSTFVWDPENNTLSYVLEASEYSPYFSLDGCNGQLRSKQALDYETMPRKVNLVVSVYDSGKARLGVPISVAVLDVNEPPVFQQTLHILAVEENAASKTVVGVVSASDPDTGNQLLYSIKSGDSSTFRIDSGIGEISASSTAILDFESRSSYTLQICATDSLLETCAEVVIKILDVNEPPSCHSEVRFVEENSPTGSIITPQFESIDADAGDLRLHPIFSLIDTEGVGGFRFDNASLILGSISLDYEARDVYRFQFSTCDTGGACNICNLTIHVMDVNEHPVVFNQDVQVVEGTNGSFYSFQAFDPDLKQSGTLSYEIADQSVAGLFSVERESGLVSVALPKLLDFETVQLHQAWINVRVTDKGTPSLTSIGHLMVQILDVNEVPTSVGILDLVVPENTTIGTILLTWDVRDDDVGQQLTYQVMSGAYAGLLSFRDNGSPDVSLEASLNFELMSQYEIMLRACDPYTMCTTTFLRLAVLDCNEPPSFFPNTTTNLEFAVASHATLGTVIGVLQAVDPDFGDVLTFSLVSSANFPTTNVKDGAGVFAVNPQSGELTVALLRSVQQLQTGNSFILTAKVADLKGLAVTTTIIVNVVANNVPPVCQTGILAYMDESAAAGTLVGSPLSSYVTDADIGTTFVFSLQHPFLSVNPSSGQLVVTSGSNLDFESSTQNSTSASVVVMDDGAYHNGLGTLATSCVVYVVALDVNEAPTTSNLSLSITEGS
;
A
#
# COMPACT_ATOMS: atom_id res chain seq x y z
N MET A 1 155.31 -56.64 -203.74
CA MET A 1 155.28 -55.23 -204.24
C MET A 1 153.88 -55.00 -204.80
N PRO A 2 153.09 -54.03 -204.32
CA PRO A 2 153.23 -52.62 -204.72
C PRO A 2 152.91 -51.58 -203.61
N ARG A 3 153.23 -50.30 -203.90
CA ARG A 3 152.87 -49.09 -203.13
C ARG A 3 151.39 -48.73 -203.40
N SER A 4 150.68 -48.27 -202.38
CA SER A 4 149.44 -47.48 -202.52
C SER A 4 149.21 -46.61 -201.28
N ILE A 5 148.70 -45.40 -201.54
CA ILE A 5 148.66 -44.23 -200.66
C ILE A 5 147.22 -44.02 -200.14
N TYR A 6 147.06 -43.59 -198.89
CA TYR A 6 145.79 -43.15 -198.28
C TYR A 6 146.00 -41.80 -197.60
N THR A 7 145.02 -40.91 -197.72
CA THR A 7 145.00 -39.55 -197.15
C THR A 7 143.94 -39.48 -196.04
N THR A 8 144.19 -38.66 -195.02
CA THR A 8 143.36 -38.54 -193.80
C THR A 8 142.84 -37.11 -193.69
N ILE A 9 141.54 -36.94 -193.45
CA ILE A 9 140.93 -35.66 -193.08
C ILE A 9 140.65 -35.69 -191.57
N SER A 10 141.11 -34.67 -190.86
CA SER A 10 140.84 -34.43 -189.44
C SER A 10 139.87 -33.26 -189.28
N ILE A 11 138.79 -33.44 -188.51
CA ILE A 11 137.86 -32.39 -188.08
C ILE A 11 138.08 -32.18 -186.58
N GLN A 12 138.32 -30.93 -186.17
CA GLN A 12 138.32 -30.48 -184.77
C GLN A 12 137.01 -29.75 -184.47
N LEU A 13 136.42 -30.01 -183.31
CA LEU A 13 135.34 -29.24 -182.68
C LEU A 13 135.89 -28.58 -181.42
N GLU A 14 135.49 -27.34 -181.13
CA GLU A 14 135.85 -26.60 -179.91
C GLU A 14 134.63 -26.49 -178.96
N ASP A 15 134.90 -26.40 -177.66
CA ASP A 15 133.96 -26.36 -176.52
C ASP A 15 133.43 -24.94 -176.22
N VAL A 16 132.21 -24.79 -175.67
CA VAL A 16 131.55 -23.50 -175.37
C VAL A 16 130.83 -23.54 -174.01
N ASN A 17 131.06 -22.52 -173.16
CA ASN A 17 130.55 -22.37 -171.78
C ASN A 17 129.00 -22.37 -171.63
N GLU A 18 128.46 -23.11 -170.65
CA GLU A 18 127.05 -23.21 -170.26
C GLU A 18 126.78 -22.82 -168.78
N ALA A 19 125.54 -22.43 -168.45
CA ALA A 19 125.21 -21.99 -167.08
C ALA A 19 124.86 -23.16 -166.13
N PRO A 20 125.11 -23.04 -164.81
CA PRO A 20 124.76 -24.07 -163.84
C PRO A 20 123.25 -24.12 -163.57
N VAL A 21 122.73 -25.24 -163.07
CA VAL A 21 121.29 -25.45 -162.80
C VAL A 21 121.03 -25.70 -161.32
N ILE A 22 120.07 -24.97 -160.74
CA ILE A 22 119.56 -25.19 -159.37
C ILE A 22 118.34 -26.12 -159.42
N LEU A 23 118.30 -27.15 -158.56
CA LEU A 23 117.15 -28.06 -158.50
C LEU A 23 115.95 -27.33 -157.85
N THR A 24 114.81 -27.31 -158.54
CA THR A 24 113.60 -26.59 -158.10
C THR A 24 112.92 -27.26 -156.90
N GLY A 25 112.40 -26.46 -155.96
CA GLY A 25 111.44 -26.91 -154.92
C GLY A 25 112.04 -27.36 -153.59
N GLN A 26 113.23 -26.90 -153.22
CA GLN A 26 113.92 -27.33 -151.99
C GLN A 26 113.34 -26.64 -150.73
N ARG A 27 113.33 -27.34 -149.58
CA ARG A 27 112.73 -26.87 -148.31
C ARG A 27 113.56 -27.23 -147.07
N GLY A 28 113.65 -26.30 -146.12
CA GLY A 28 114.20 -26.47 -144.77
C GLY A 28 113.18 -26.14 -143.66
N PHE A 29 113.56 -26.39 -142.39
CA PHE A 29 112.69 -26.25 -141.22
C PHE A 29 113.43 -25.62 -140.03
N ILE A 30 112.76 -24.78 -139.22
CA ILE A 30 113.33 -24.13 -138.02
C ILE A 30 112.23 -23.78 -136.98
N ARG A 31 112.54 -23.61 -135.69
CA ARG A 31 111.58 -23.14 -134.66
C ARG A 31 111.53 -21.62 -134.57
N GLU A 32 110.43 -21.04 -134.08
CA GLU A 32 110.26 -19.58 -133.98
C GLU A 32 111.27 -18.90 -133.03
N ASN A 33 111.61 -19.57 -131.94
CA ASN A 33 112.60 -19.10 -130.98
C ASN A 33 114.03 -19.60 -131.27
N ALA A 34 114.29 -20.10 -132.48
CA ALA A 34 115.57 -20.69 -132.86
C ALA A 34 116.76 -19.72 -132.73
N ALA A 35 117.91 -20.26 -132.34
CA ALA A 35 119.11 -19.49 -132.05
C ALA A 35 119.96 -19.18 -133.31
N LYS A 36 120.86 -18.19 -133.19
CA LYS A 36 121.78 -17.80 -134.26
C LYS A 36 122.72 -18.96 -134.64
N GLY A 37 122.87 -19.22 -135.94
CA GLY A 37 123.79 -20.21 -136.52
C GLY A 37 123.16 -21.60 -136.73
N GLU A 38 121.92 -21.82 -136.31
CA GLU A 38 121.23 -23.09 -136.53
C GLU A 38 121.07 -23.41 -138.02
N PHE A 39 121.30 -24.68 -138.36
CA PHE A 39 121.26 -25.20 -139.72
C PHE A 39 119.82 -25.35 -140.21
N VAL A 40 119.55 -24.88 -141.44
CA VAL A 40 118.23 -24.91 -142.05
C VAL A 40 118.17 -25.91 -143.21
N MET A 41 119.06 -25.79 -144.21
CA MET A 41 119.14 -26.70 -145.38
C MET A 41 120.39 -26.45 -146.24
N THR A 42 120.75 -27.36 -147.16
CA THR A 42 121.83 -27.19 -148.16
C THR A 42 121.27 -27.09 -149.59
N ILE A 43 121.74 -26.14 -150.40
CA ILE A 43 121.28 -25.92 -151.77
C ILE A 43 121.91 -26.94 -152.74
N GLN A 44 121.08 -27.69 -153.47
CA GLN A 44 121.53 -28.67 -154.48
C GLN A 44 121.58 -28.08 -155.91
N THR A 45 122.69 -28.29 -156.63
CA THR A 45 122.98 -27.74 -157.98
C THR A 45 123.82 -28.68 -158.85
N ILE A 46 123.79 -28.49 -160.19
CA ILE A 46 124.52 -29.27 -161.22
C ILE A 46 125.14 -28.32 -162.27
N ASP A 47 126.35 -28.61 -162.74
CA ASP A 47 127.05 -27.91 -163.84
C ASP A 47 127.53 -28.92 -164.89
N TYR A 48 127.47 -28.58 -166.19
CA TYR A 48 127.77 -29.49 -167.30
C TYR A 48 129.14 -29.25 -167.95
N ASP A 49 129.76 -28.09 -167.71
CA ASP A 49 131.07 -27.75 -168.27
C ASP A 49 132.19 -28.67 -167.76
N THR A 50 133.05 -29.13 -168.68
CA THR A 50 134.24 -29.94 -168.32
C THR A 50 135.51 -29.12 -168.21
N ASN A 51 135.46 -27.84 -168.61
CA ASN A 51 136.53 -26.90 -168.43
C ASN A 51 136.65 -26.51 -166.93
N PRO A 52 137.84 -26.64 -166.30
CA PRO A 52 138.02 -26.31 -164.89
C PRO A 52 137.77 -24.84 -164.53
N THR A 53 137.84 -23.93 -165.51
CA THR A 53 137.55 -22.50 -165.30
C THR A 53 136.06 -22.17 -165.36
N TRP A 54 135.26 -23.08 -165.91
CA TRP A 54 133.83 -22.92 -166.15
C TRP A 54 132.98 -23.89 -165.32
N SER A 55 133.55 -24.56 -164.30
CA SER A 55 132.86 -25.56 -163.48
C SER A 55 132.99 -25.32 -161.96
N SER A 56 133.29 -24.09 -161.53
CA SER A 56 133.48 -23.71 -160.12
C SER A 56 132.26 -22.98 -159.53
N LEU A 57 131.44 -23.70 -158.77
CA LEU A 57 130.18 -23.18 -158.21
C LEU A 57 130.38 -22.21 -157.03
N ARG A 58 129.62 -21.12 -157.01
CA ARG A 58 129.53 -20.16 -155.88
C ARG A 58 128.10 -19.76 -155.55
N PHE A 59 127.72 -19.83 -154.28
CA PHE A 59 126.35 -19.58 -153.78
C PHE A 59 126.21 -18.21 -153.10
N SER A 60 125.07 -17.55 -153.29
CA SER A 60 124.71 -16.31 -152.59
C SER A 60 123.19 -16.18 -152.39
N LEU A 61 122.77 -15.49 -151.31
CA LEU A 61 121.37 -15.12 -151.04
C LEU A 61 121.20 -13.61 -151.21
N PHE A 62 120.02 -13.16 -151.60
CA PHE A 62 119.78 -11.72 -151.82
C PHE A 62 118.43 -11.17 -151.34
N ASN A 63 117.55 -11.96 -150.72
CA ASN A 63 116.24 -11.48 -150.22
C ASN A 63 116.03 -11.63 -148.71
N THR A 64 117.09 -11.86 -147.91
CA THR A 64 116.93 -12.10 -146.47
C THR A 64 118.09 -11.55 -145.63
N SER A 65 117.74 -11.01 -144.46
CA SER A 65 118.66 -10.68 -143.35
C SER A 65 118.53 -11.65 -142.17
N VAL A 66 117.62 -12.62 -142.26
CA VAL A 66 117.35 -13.63 -141.23
C VAL A 66 118.18 -14.89 -141.50
N PHE A 67 118.51 -15.19 -142.75
CA PHE A 67 119.31 -16.35 -143.14
C PHE A 67 120.62 -15.96 -143.84
N SER A 68 121.61 -16.84 -143.79
CA SER A 68 122.89 -16.70 -144.50
C SER A 68 123.26 -17.99 -145.23
N VAL A 69 124.03 -17.94 -146.33
CA VAL A 69 124.50 -19.12 -147.08
C VAL A 69 126.02 -19.22 -147.10
N ASN A 70 126.55 -20.44 -146.99
CA ASN A 70 127.95 -20.73 -147.27
C ASN A 70 128.21 -20.69 -148.78
N SER A 71 129.13 -19.83 -149.23
CA SER A 71 129.36 -19.57 -150.66
C SER A 71 129.98 -20.71 -151.45
N VAL A 72 130.48 -21.76 -150.78
CA VAL A 72 131.11 -22.93 -151.44
C VAL A 72 130.26 -24.19 -151.27
N THR A 73 129.66 -24.40 -150.10
CA THR A 73 128.87 -25.62 -149.83
C THR A 73 127.38 -25.47 -150.14
N GLY A 74 126.84 -24.25 -150.09
CA GLY A 74 125.41 -24.00 -150.25
C GLY A 74 124.57 -24.18 -148.98
N ASP A 75 125.16 -24.32 -147.79
CA ASP A 75 124.43 -24.46 -146.53
C ASP A 75 123.80 -23.15 -146.05
N ILE A 76 122.49 -23.15 -145.76
CA ILE A 76 121.71 -22.04 -145.20
C ILE A 76 121.57 -22.19 -143.68
N THR A 77 121.85 -21.12 -142.92
CA THR A 77 121.73 -21.06 -141.45
C THR A 77 121.09 -19.76 -140.95
N ILE A 78 120.62 -19.72 -139.69
CA ILE A 78 120.05 -18.51 -139.05
C ILE A 78 121.11 -17.44 -138.78
N LEU A 79 120.83 -16.21 -139.16
CA LEU A 79 121.65 -15.02 -138.92
C LEU A 79 121.15 -14.17 -137.75
N THR A 80 119.82 -14.04 -137.60
CA THR A 80 119.18 -13.15 -136.61
C THR A 80 118.06 -13.89 -135.85
N PRO A 81 118.28 -14.35 -134.59
CA PRO A 81 117.28 -15.06 -133.79
C PRO A 81 116.24 -14.10 -133.19
N GLY A 82 115.06 -14.62 -132.80
CA GLY A 82 113.99 -13.87 -132.10
C GLY A 82 113.09 -13.00 -132.98
N VAL A 83 113.20 -13.16 -134.31
CA VAL A 83 112.36 -12.46 -135.30
C VAL A 83 111.30 -13.38 -135.90
N LEU A 84 111.48 -14.70 -135.74
CA LEU A 84 110.49 -15.67 -136.17
C LEU A 84 109.45 -15.78 -135.06
N ASP A 85 108.17 -15.69 -135.43
CA ASP A 85 107.01 -15.78 -134.54
C ASP A 85 105.95 -16.54 -135.35
N PHE A 86 105.51 -17.69 -134.85
CA PHE A 86 104.62 -18.61 -135.53
C PHE A 86 103.19 -18.06 -135.59
N GLU A 87 102.70 -17.45 -134.51
CA GLU A 87 101.38 -16.83 -134.39
C GLU A 87 101.16 -15.76 -135.46
N THR A 88 102.25 -15.16 -135.94
CA THR A 88 102.25 -14.17 -137.03
C THR A 88 102.61 -14.75 -138.40
N THR A 89 103.67 -15.57 -138.55
CA THR A 89 104.15 -16.07 -139.86
C THR A 89 104.75 -17.49 -139.76
N SER A 90 104.26 -18.44 -140.58
CA SER A 90 104.67 -19.86 -140.50
C SER A 90 105.58 -20.39 -141.62
N GLU A 91 105.86 -19.61 -142.68
CA GLU A 91 106.77 -19.99 -143.77
C GLU A 91 107.48 -18.78 -144.39
N VAL A 92 108.76 -18.93 -144.75
CA VAL A 92 109.60 -17.88 -145.35
C VAL A 92 110.27 -18.38 -146.64
N THR A 93 110.24 -17.60 -147.71
CA THR A 93 110.90 -17.93 -148.99
C THR A 93 112.25 -17.22 -149.13
N ILE A 94 113.29 -17.95 -149.51
CA ILE A 94 114.68 -17.48 -149.69
C ILE A 94 115.07 -17.58 -151.18
N HIS A 95 115.62 -16.51 -151.74
CA HIS A 95 116.10 -16.47 -153.12
C HIS A 95 117.62 -16.69 -153.18
N VAL A 96 118.03 -17.62 -154.05
CA VAL A 96 119.40 -18.12 -154.16
C VAL A 96 119.94 -17.85 -155.58
N GLN A 97 121.22 -17.48 -155.67
CA GLN A 97 121.96 -17.39 -156.94
C GLN A 97 123.22 -18.27 -156.90
N VAL A 98 123.49 -18.97 -158.01
CA VAL A 98 124.68 -19.82 -158.18
C VAL A 98 125.39 -19.52 -159.50
N THR A 99 126.73 -19.41 -159.48
CA THR A 99 127.58 -19.07 -160.65
C THR A 99 128.66 -20.13 -160.90
N ASP A 100 129.03 -20.39 -162.16
CA ASP A 100 129.98 -21.43 -162.62
C ASP A 100 131.47 -21.03 -162.67
N GLY A 101 131.80 -19.76 -162.44
CA GLY A 101 133.16 -19.23 -162.58
C GLY A 101 133.53 -18.77 -164.01
N GLY A 102 132.76 -19.17 -165.02
CA GLY A 102 132.78 -18.67 -166.41
C GLY A 102 131.88 -17.46 -166.68
N PHE A 103 131.30 -16.89 -165.61
CA PHE A 103 130.40 -15.73 -165.58
C PHE A 103 128.94 -15.99 -165.96
N LEU A 104 128.50 -17.23 -166.14
CA LEU A 104 127.06 -17.52 -166.23
C LEU A 104 126.52 -17.89 -164.84
N ALA A 105 125.22 -17.66 -164.64
CA ALA A 105 124.57 -17.78 -163.34
C ALA A 105 123.12 -18.26 -163.46
N ALA A 106 122.68 -19.08 -162.51
CA ALA A 106 121.28 -19.43 -162.30
C ALA A 106 120.75 -18.86 -160.98
N ARG A 107 119.43 -18.63 -160.95
CA ARG A 107 118.71 -18.16 -159.77
C ARG A 107 117.43 -18.97 -159.59
N ASP A 108 117.10 -19.30 -158.34
CA ASP A 108 115.86 -19.96 -157.96
C ASP A 108 115.51 -19.70 -156.47
N MET A 109 114.35 -20.16 -156.00
CA MET A 109 113.88 -19.99 -154.62
C MET A 109 113.85 -21.31 -153.83
N VAL A 110 114.06 -21.21 -152.52
CA VAL A 110 113.92 -22.29 -151.52
C VAL A 110 113.03 -21.84 -150.36
N TYR A 111 112.37 -22.76 -149.65
CA TYR A 111 111.37 -22.47 -148.61
C TYR A 111 111.83 -22.88 -147.20
N VAL A 112 111.44 -22.13 -146.16
CA VAL A 112 111.71 -22.46 -144.75
C VAL A 112 110.41 -22.42 -143.94
N SER A 113 110.02 -23.53 -143.32
CA SER A 113 108.85 -23.57 -142.42
C SER A 113 109.23 -23.35 -140.95
N ILE A 114 108.46 -22.52 -140.25
CA ILE A 114 108.63 -22.17 -138.83
C ILE A 114 107.71 -23.06 -137.96
N LEU A 115 108.20 -23.53 -136.81
CA LEU A 115 107.47 -24.37 -135.85
C LEU A 115 107.11 -23.60 -134.55
N ASN A 116 105.89 -23.84 -134.02
CA ASN A 116 105.29 -23.17 -132.84
C ASN A 116 105.78 -23.67 -131.46
N GLU A 117 105.74 -22.82 -130.43
CA GLU A 117 105.92 -23.10 -128.99
C GLU A 117 104.72 -22.52 -128.14
N GLU A 118 104.62 -22.74 -126.81
CA GLU A 118 103.42 -22.35 -125.99
C GLU A 118 103.67 -21.17 -124.98
N GLU A 119 102.67 -20.30 -124.75
CA GLU A 119 102.69 -19.16 -123.78
C GLU A 119 101.59 -19.14 -122.68
N ALA A 120 101.73 -18.22 -121.71
CA ALA A 120 100.86 -18.06 -120.53
C ALA A 120 99.71 -17.04 -120.72
N PRO A 121 98.59 -17.15 -119.95
CA PRO A 121 97.48 -16.21 -120.01
C PRO A 121 97.80 -14.78 -119.51
N GLN A 122 96.97 -13.81 -119.90
CA GLN A 122 97.07 -12.38 -119.54
C GLN A 122 95.77 -11.89 -118.86
N LEU A 123 95.88 -11.11 -117.76
CA LEU A 123 94.77 -10.42 -117.09
C LEU A 123 95.21 -9.10 -116.41
N SER A 124 94.24 -8.30 -115.94
CA SER A 124 94.47 -7.08 -115.13
C SER A 124 95.09 -7.40 -113.76
N ALA A 125 95.91 -6.49 -113.23
CA ALA A 125 96.65 -6.73 -111.98
C ALA A 125 95.80 -6.61 -110.69
N ALA A 126 94.78 -5.74 -110.66
CA ALA A 126 93.94 -5.53 -109.49
C ALA A 126 92.52 -5.01 -109.78
N TYR A 127 91.59 -5.20 -108.84
CA TYR A 127 90.21 -4.68 -108.82
C TYR A 127 89.85 -4.11 -107.44
N ASP A 128 89.04 -3.04 -107.37
CA ASP A 128 88.57 -2.42 -106.12
C ASP A 128 87.03 -2.44 -106.03
N LEU A 129 86.49 -2.81 -104.86
CA LEU A 129 85.06 -2.99 -104.59
C LEU A 129 84.66 -2.38 -103.23
N ILE A 130 83.43 -1.85 -103.16
CA ILE A 130 82.78 -1.44 -101.89
C ILE A 130 81.54 -2.30 -101.68
N VAL A 131 81.44 -2.93 -100.52
CA VAL A 131 80.38 -3.88 -100.17
C VAL A 131 79.73 -3.42 -98.87
N GLN A 132 78.45 -3.05 -98.92
CA GLN A 132 77.66 -2.78 -97.72
C GLN A 132 77.56 -4.05 -96.86
N GLU A 133 77.76 -3.89 -95.55
CA GLU A 133 77.51 -4.94 -94.58
C GLU A 133 76.03 -5.32 -94.50
N ASN A 134 75.70 -6.44 -93.84
CA ASN A 134 74.32 -6.90 -93.62
C ASN A 134 73.47 -7.08 -94.91
N GLY A 135 74.08 -7.03 -96.09
CA GLY A 135 73.42 -7.17 -97.38
C GLY A 135 72.93 -8.59 -97.65
N VAL A 136 71.86 -8.71 -98.46
CA VAL A 136 71.30 -10.01 -98.87
C VAL A 136 72.32 -10.83 -99.68
N VAL A 137 72.47 -12.11 -99.34
CA VAL A 137 73.39 -13.08 -99.98
C VAL A 137 72.63 -14.38 -100.37
N PRO A 138 73.07 -15.14 -101.40
CA PRO A 138 74.26 -14.93 -102.23
C PRO A 138 74.07 -13.85 -103.31
N ARG A 139 75.11 -13.06 -103.60
CA ARG A 139 75.09 -12.05 -104.67
C ARG A 139 76.42 -11.94 -105.42
N SER A 140 76.35 -11.67 -106.73
CA SER A 140 77.51 -11.42 -107.59
C SER A 140 78.15 -10.07 -107.28
N LEU A 141 79.48 -10.03 -107.20
CA LEU A 141 80.27 -8.82 -106.92
C LEU A 141 81.05 -8.34 -108.15
N LEU A 142 81.71 -9.24 -108.88
CA LEU A 142 82.67 -8.89 -109.94
C LEU A 142 82.87 -10.04 -110.94
N LEU A 143 83.14 -9.74 -112.21
CA LEU A 143 83.56 -10.73 -113.23
C LEU A 143 85.03 -10.51 -113.64
N VAL A 144 85.90 -11.50 -113.37
CA VAL A 144 87.33 -11.46 -113.70
C VAL A 144 87.58 -11.93 -115.14
N LYS A 145 88.23 -11.11 -115.98
CA LYS A 145 88.48 -11.42 -117.42
C LYS A 145 89.96 -11.73 -117.70
N ALA A 146 90.23 -12.73 -118.56
CA ALA A 146 91.58 -13.13 -119.00
C ALA A 146 91.64 -13.57 -120.49
N THR A 147 92.82 -13.51 -121.13
CA THR A 147 93.06 -13.92 -122.55
C THR A 147 94.38 -14.66 -122.73
N ASP A 148 94.52 -15.55 -123.72
CA ASP A 148 95.74 -16.35 -123.96
C ASP A 148 96.34 -16.09 -125.37
N PRO A 149 97.66 -15.82 -125.49
CA PRO A 149 98.34 -15.51 -126.77
C PRO A 149 98.28 -16.62 -127.83
N ASP A 150 98.29 -17.90 -127.44
CA ASP A 150 98.25 -19.08 -128.35
C ASP A 150 96.90 -19.24 -129.08
N ARG A 151 96.02 -18.24 -128.98
CA ARG A 151 94.67 -18.21 -129.55
C ARG A 151 93.84 -19.45 -129.20
N ILE A 152 94.03 -19.97 -127.99
CA ILE A 152 93.18 -21.02 -127.44
C ILE A 152 91.81 -20.46 -127.01
N SER A 153 90.78 -21.30 -127.03
CA SER A 153 89.43 -20.98 -126.55
C SER A 153 89.40 -20.74 -125.03
N HIS A 154 88.56 -19.79 -124.57
CA HIS A 154 88.40 -19.40 -123.16
C HIS A 154 88.09 -20.59 -122.21
N ASP A 155 87.44 -21.64 -122.72
CA ASP A 155 87.13 -22.88 -121.98
C ASP A 155 88.38 -23.67 -121.53
N LYS A 156 89.57 -23.27 -121.98
CA LYS A 156 90.85 -23.82 -121.54
C LYS A 156 91.47 -23.03 -120.37
N LEU A 157 90.83 -21.96 -119.89
CA LEU A 157 91.23 -21.25 -118.68
C LEU A 157 90.50 -21.82 -117.44
N SER A 158 91.13 -21.71 -116.27
CA SER A 158 90.52 -22.04 -114.98
C SER A 158 90.78 -20.92 -113.97
N PHE A 159 89.72 -20.48 -113.30
CA PHE A 159 89.76 -19.45 -112.25
C PHE A 159 89.68 -20.11 -110.87
N SER A 160 90.47 -19.63 -109.92
CA SER A 160 90.38 -20.07 -108.53
C SER A 160 90.82 -18.96 -107.58
N LEU A 161 90.14 -18.85 -106.44
CA LEU A 161 90.63 -18.03 -105.32
C LEU A 161 91.81 -18.73 -104.66
N VAL A 162 92.85 -17.96 -104.34
CA VAL A 162 94.04 -18.47 -103.64
C VAL A 162 93.74 -18.66 -102.16
N GLU A 163 92.98 -17.74 -101.57
CA GLU A 163 92.55 -17.79 -100.18
C GLU A 163 91.32 -18.69 -100.01
N ASN A 164 91.23 -19.36 -98.85
CA ASN A 164 90.09 -20.19 -98.48
C ASN A 164 89.11 -19.39 -97.60
N GLU A 165 88.42 -18.44 -98.21
CA GLU A 165 87.45 -17.56 -97.55
C GLU A 165 86.03 -18.11 -97.72
N GLN A 166 85.26 -18.29 -96.65
CA GLN A 166 83.92 -18.90 -96.74
C GLN A 166 82.84 -17.90 -97.19
N GLU A 167 83.15 -16.62 -97.06
CA GLU A 167 82.31 -15.50 -97.43
C GLU A 167 82.33 -15.29 -98.95
N PHE A 168 83.35 -15.77 -99.66
CA PHE A 168 83.57 -15.51 -101.08
C PHE A 168 83.80 -16.78 -101.89
N ALA A 169 83.31 -16.81 -103.13
CA ALA A 169 83.62 -17.86 -104.09
C ALA A 169 83.81 -17.28 -105.49
N VAL A 170 84.72 -17.87 -106.28
CA VAL A 170 84.86 -17.56 -107.71
C VAL A 170 84.43 -18.75 -108.55
N ASP A 171 83.64 -18.51 -109.59
CA ASP A 171 83.27 -19.54 -110.55
C ASP A 171 84.46 -19.93 -111.44
N GLY A 172 84.80 -21.22 -111.44
CA GLY A 172 86.04 -21.72 -112.05
C GLY A 172 86.08 -21.73 -113.58
N ILE A 173 84.98 -21.39 -114.25
CA ILE A 173 84.87 -21.34 -115.71
C ILE A 173 84.66 -19.90 -116.18
N THR A 174 83.78 -19.16 -115.53
CA THR A 174 83.37 -17.81 -115.93
C THR A 174 84.20 -16.70 -115.29
N GLY A 175 84.80 -16.95 -114.12
CA GLY A 175 85.54 -15.95 -113.34
C GLY A 175 84.66 -15.01 -112.51
N GLU A 176 83.39 -15.35 -112.27
CA GLU A 176 82.47 -14.54 -111.46
C GLU A 176 82.73 -14.72 -109.95
N LEU A 177 83.01 -13.63 -109.23
CA LEU A 177 83.15 -13.56 -107.78
C LEU A 177 81.80 -13.29 -107.11
N VAL A 178 81.41 -14.14 -106.16
CA VAL A 178 80.13 -14.11 -105.43
C VAL A 178 80.36 -14.01 -103.93
N LEU A 179 79.57 -13.18 -103.24
CA LEU A 179 79.49 -13.12 -101.78
C LEU A 179 78.43 -14.12 -101.28
N LEU A 180 78.82 -15.03 -100.39
CA LEU A 180 78.01 -16.12 -99.86
C LEU A 180 77.48 -15.88 -98.45
N LYS A 181 78.15 -15.05 -97.65
CA LYS A 181 77.75 -14.66 -96.29
C LYS A 181 77.74 -13.14 -96.17
N PRO A 182 76.81 -12.54 -95.39
CA PRO A 182 76.85 -11.11 -95.14
C PRO A 182 78.19 -10.75 -94.46
N LEU A 183 78.68 -9.55 -94.75
CA LEU A 183 79.81 -8.98 -94.04
C LEU A 183 79.30 -8.23 -92.82
N ASP A 184 80.17 -8.06 -91.84
CA ASP A 184 79.97 -7.41 -90.54
C ASP A 184 81.13 -6.42 -90.39
N PHE A 185 80.81 -5.13 -90.33
CA PHE A 185 81.77 -4.03 -90.29
C PHE A 185 82.46 -3.94 -88.93
N GLU A 186 81.73 -4.19 -87.84
CA GLU A 186 82.24 -4.21 -86.47
C GLU A 186 83.34 -5.28 -86.32
N PHE A 187 83.27 -6.34 -87.13
CA PHE A 187 84.27 -7.39 -87.19
C PHE A 187 85.38 -7.15 -88.24
N VAL A 188 85.04 -6.84 -89.50
CA VAL A 188 86.02 -6.68 -90.60
C VAL A 188 85.65 -5.54 -91.55
N GLN A 189 86.52 -4.52 -91.60
CA GLN A 189 86.31 -3.32 -92.43
C GLN A 189 86.96 -3.39 -93.82
N LEU A 190 87.99 -4.23 -94.00
CA LEU A 190 88.78 -4.35 -95.23
C LEU A 190 89.15 -5.81 -95.49
N LYS A 191 88.99 -6.28 -96.74
CA LYS A 191 89.30 -7.65 -97.15
C LYS A 191 89.98 -7.68 -98.53
N ASN A 192 91.09 -8.40 -98.64
CA ASN A 192 91.80 -8.59 -99.91
C ASN A 192 91.73 -10.05 -100.34
N LEU A 193 91.44 -10.30 -101.62
CA LEU A 193 91.36 -11.63 -102.23
C LEU A 193 92.30 -11.70 -103.44
N THR A 194 92.79 -12.89 -103.78
CA THR A 194 93.65 -13.12 -104.94
C THR A 194 93.02 -14.20 -105.83
N VAL A 195 92.83 -13.87 -107.10
CA VAL A 195 92.32 -14.79 -108.12
C VAL A 195 93.47 -15.26 -109.01
N ASN A 196 93.70 -16.57 -109.05
CA ASN A 196 94.61 -17.23 -109.98
C ASN A 196 93.86 -17.65 -111.25
N VAL A 197 94.46 -17.38 -112.41
CA VAL A 197 94.00 -17.84 -113.72
C VAL A 197 95.07 -18.71 -114.35
N ALA A 198 94.74 -19.99 -114.61
CA ALA A 198 95.67 -20.97 -115.17
C ALA A 198 95.18 -21.53 -116.51
N LYS A 199 96.11 -21.87 -117.40
CA LYS A 199 95.84 -22.63 -118.63
C LYS A 199 95.76 -24.12 -118.29
N ARG A 200 94.59 -24.72 -118.48
CA ARG A 200 94.29 -26.11 -118.11
C ARG A 200 95.23 -27.09 -118.82
N GLY A 201 95.85 -27.98 -118.05
CA GLY A 201 96.77 -29.00 -118.56
C GLY A 201 98.22 -28.54 -118.68
N THR A 202 98.53 -27.29 -118.33
CA THR A 202 99.90 -26.72 -118.32
C THR A 202 100.25 -26.16 -116.94
N SER A 203 101.52 -25.76 -116.74
CA SER A 203 101.97 -25.04 -115.54
C SER A 203 101.89 -23.51 -115.67
N LEU A 204 101.27 -22.99 -116.74
CA LEU A 204 101.24 -21.56 -117.05
C LEU A 204 100.04 -20.90 -116.37
N SER A 205 100.31 -19.91 -115.50
CA SER A 205 99.28 -19.20 -114.73
C SER A 205 99.70 -17.79 -114.36
N VAL A 206 98.73 -16.96 -113.96
CA VAL A 206 98.90 -15.55 -113.58
C VAL A 206 97.85 -15.14 -112.54
N ASN A 207 98.19 -14.21 -111.65
CA ASN A 207 97.34 -13.79 -110.51
C ASN A 207 96.85 -12.34 -110.63
N SER A 208 95.71 -12.03 -110.01
CA SER A 208 95.17 -10.68 -109.79
C SER A 208 94.64 -10.52 -108.36
N THR A 209 94.76 -9.32 -107.79
CA THR A 209 94.22 -9.00 -106.44
C THR A 209 92.88 -8.27 -106.51
N ILE A 210 92.01 -8.46 -105.52
CA ILE A 210 90.70 -7.81 -105.38
C ILE A 210 90.63 -7.21 -103.97
N ASN A 211 90.52 -5.88 -103.88
CA ASN A 211 90.41 -5.17 -102.60
C ASN A 211 88.94 -4.84 -102.32
N ILE A 212 88.43 -5.21 -101.16
CA ILE A 212 87.04 -5.03 -100.72
C ILE A 212 87.01 -4.13 -99.49
N VAL A 213 86.29 -3.02 -99.57
CA VAL A 213 85.99 -2.13 -98.45
C VAL A 213 84.57 -2.42 -97.98
N VAL A 214 84.42 -2.73 -96.69
CA VAL A 214 83.11 -2.93 -96.07
C VAL A 214 82.57 -1.57 -95.61
N ALA A 215 81.31 -1.29 -95.91
CA ALA A 215 80.66 -0.04 -95.51
C ALA A 215 79.67 -0.28 -94.36
N ASP A 216 79.83 0.55 -93.32
CA ASP A 216 79.12 0.60 -92.04
C ASP A 216 77.63 0.96 -92.20
N VAL A 217 76.75 0.29 -91.45
CA VAL A 217 75.33 0.56 -91.24
C VAL A 217 75.06 0.61 -89.72
N ASN A 218 74.19 1.52 -89.26
CA ASN A 218 73.90 1.70 -87.83
C ASN A 218 72.88 0.67 -87.30
N GLU A 219 73.21 0.04 -86.18
CA GLU A 219 72.46 -1.05 -85.54
C GLU A 219 71.59 -0.49 -84.40
N PRO A 220 70.46 -1.12 -84.03
CA PRO A 220 69.74 -0.72 -82.84
C PRO A 220 70.49 -1.12 -81.55
N PRO A 221 70.32 -0.38 -80.44
CA PRO A 221 70.80 -0.80 -79.13
C PRO A 221 70.29 -2.19 -78.73
N GLU A 222 71.06 -2.92 -77.92
CA GLU A 222 70.74 -4.26 -77.45
C GLU A 222 70.80 -4.40 -75.91
N LEU A 223 70.15 -5.42 -75.37
CA LEU A 223 70.32 -5.82 -73.96
C LEU A 223 71.57 -6.70 -73.81
N TYR A 224 72.32 -6.54 -72.71
CA TYR A 224 73.43 -7.44 -72.40
C TYR A 224 72.98 -8.90 -72.24
N THR A 225 71.82 -9.11 -71.59
CA THR A 225 71.23 -10.44 -71.40
C THR A 225 69.71 -10.33 -71.23
N GLY A 226 68.97 -11.35 -71.65
CA GLY A 226 67.53 -11.46 -71.45
C GLY A 226 66.69 -10.61 -72.41
N THR A 227 65.38 -10.56 -72.15
CA THR A 227 64.40 -9.85 -72.99
C THR A 227 63.59 -8.80 -72.21
N SER A 228 63.77 -8.70 -70.89
CA SER A 228 63.06 -7.78 -69.99
C SER A 228 63.83 -7.56 -68.70
N ILE A 229 63.52 -6.47 -67.99
CA ILE A 229 64.13 -6.14 -66.68
C ILE A 229 63.07 -6.26 -65.59
N GLU A 230 63.38 -6.99 -64.53
CA GLU A 230 62.52 -7.09 -63.35
C GLU A 230 63.11 -6.28 -62.18
N THR A 231 62.24 -5.56 -61.46
CA THR A 231 62.59 -4.83 -60.24
C THR A 231 61.41 -4.83 -59.27
N SER A 232 61.59 -4.27 -58.07
CA SER A 232 60.53 -4.16 -57.07
C SER A 232 60.59 -2.83 -56.33
N SER A 233 59.44 -2.43 -55.81
CA SER A 233 59.27 -1.25 -54.97
C SER A 233 58.25 -1.55 -53.89
N HIS A 234 58.53 -1.13 -52.66
CA HIS A 234 57.49 -1.08 -51.64
C HIS A 234 56.46 -0.02 -52.01
N GLU A 235 55.23 -0.23 -51.60
CA GLU A 235 54.19 0.78 -51.68
C GLU A 235 54.44 1.94 -50.70
N ASN A 236 53.62 3.00 -50.79
CA ASN A 236 53.67 4.17 -49.90
C ASN A 236 55.02 4.90 -49.81
N LEU A 237 55.97 4.60 -50.70
CA LEU A 237 57.23 5.31 -50.79
C LEU A 237 57.01 6.76 -51.22
N LYS A 238 57.78 7.66 -50.60
CA LYS A 238 57.77 9.09 -50.94
C LYS A 238 58.14 9.32 -52.39
N GLU A 239 57.70 10.45 -52.95
CA GLU A 239 58.07 10.90 -54.29
C GLU A 239 59.61 11.02 -54.44
N GLY A 240 60.14 10.56 -55.58
CA GLY A 240 61.54 10.69 -55.99
C GLY A 240 62.46 9.52 -55.60
N VAL A 241 61.95 8.50 -54.90
CA VAL A 241 62.73 7.31 -54.50
C VAL A 241 63.11 6.49 -55.73
N ALA A 242 64.38 6.05 -55.81
CA ALA A 242 64.88 5.25 -56.93
C ALA A 242 64.34 3.81 -56.87
N ILE A 243 63.90 3.30 -58.01
CA ILE A 243 63.34 1.96 -58.19
C ILE A 243 64.29 1.16 -59.08
N GLY A 244 64.91 0.13 -58.52
CA GLY A 244 65.93 -0.66 -59.20
C GLY A 244 67.20 0.12 -59.57
N VAL A 245 67.99 -0.47 -60.46
CA VAL A 245 69.24 0.10 -60.98
C VAL A 245 68.96 0.80 -62.32
N ALA A 246 69.76 1.82 -62.66
CA ALA A 246 69.63 2.57 -63.90
C ALA A 246 69.76 1.69 -65.16
N LEU A 247 68.91 1.94 -66.17
CA LEU A 247 68.85 1.11 -67.38
C LEU A 247 70.15 1.08 -68.18
N SER A 248 70.98 2.10 -68.07
CA SER A 248 72.30 2.15 -68.71
C SER A 248 73.25 1.03 -68.31
N THR A 249 72.94 0.23 -67.27
CA THR A 249 73.73 -0.95 -66.91
C THR A 249 73.27 -2.22 -67.64
N PHE A 250 72.14 -2.19 -68.34
CA PHE A 250 71.53 -3.35 -68.99
C PHE A 250 71.55 -3.28 -70.51
N VAL A 251 71.75 -2.09 -71.08
CA VAL A 251 71.76 -1.87 -72.53
C VAL A 251 73.15 -1.45 -73.03
N TRP A 252 73.47 -1.83 -74.27
CA TRP A 252 74.67 -1.44 -74.98
C TRP A 252 74.34 -1.20 -76.47
N ASP A 253 75.27 -0.60 -77.19
CA ASP A 253 75.12 -0.24 -78.61
C ASP A 253 76.35 -0.76 -79.37
N PRO A 254 76.20 -1.47 -80.50
CA PRO A 254 77.35 -2.06 -81.19
C PRO A 254 78.36 -1.01 -81.71
N GLU A 255 77.87 0.14 -82.16
CA GLU A 255 78.69 1.30 -82.56
C GLU A 255 79.10 2.19 -81.38
N ASN A 256 78.77 1.80 -80.15
CA ASN A 256 79.03 2.53 -78.91
C ASN A 256 78.52 3.99 -78.96
N ASN A 257 77.37 4.20 -79.60
CA ASN A 257 76.67 5.48 -79.67
C ASN A 257 76.13 5.92 -78.30
N THR A 258 75.87 7.22 -78.15
CA THR A 258 75.27 7.74 -76.91
C THR A 258 73.79 7.37 -76.82
N LEU A 259 73.39 6.77 -75.70
CA LEU A 259 72.02 6.33 -75.46
C LEU A 259 71.17 7.36 -74.72
N SER A 260 69.90 7.45 -75.08
CA SER A 260 68.89 8.26 -74.40
C SER A 260 67.64 7.45 -74.09
N TYR A 261 66.97 7.78 -72.99
CA TYR A 261 65.92 6.94 -72.41
C TYR A 261 64.60 7.70 -72.31
N VAL A 262 63.51 7.08 -72.77
CA VAL A 262 62.17 7.66 -72.72
C VAL A 262 61.19 6.61 -72.21
N LEU A 263 60.51 6.92 -71.10
CA LEU A 263 59.42 6.10 -70.59
C LEU A 263 58.21 6.24 -71.52
N GLU A 264 57.70 5.12 -72.02
CA GLU A 264 56.49 5.12 -72.84
C GLU A 264 55.25 5.36 -72.00
N ALA A 265 54.28 6.07 -72.58
CA ALA A 265 53.02 6.33 -71.91
C ALA A 265 52.25 5.01 -71.71
N SER A 266 51.87 4.75 -70.47
CA SER A 266 51.02 3.64 -70.04
C SER A 266 50.09 4.11 -68.93
N GLU A 267 49.11 3.30 -68.53
CA GLU A 267 48.23 3.60 -67.39
C GLU A 267 49.02 3.83 -66.08
N TYR A 268 50.20 3.21 -65.94
CA TYR A 268 51.04 3.33 -64.76
C TYR A 268 52.13 4.40 -64.89
N SER A 269 52.39 4.92 -66.09
CA SER A 269 53.40 5.97 -66.31
C SER A 269 53.28 7.22 -65.40
N PRO A 270 52.09 7.65 -64.92
CA PRO A 270 51.99 8.75 -63.94
C PRO A 270 52.66 8.48 -62.59
N TYR A 271 52.81 7.21 -62.18
CA TYR A 271 53.41 6.81 -60.91
C TYR A 271 54.94 6.77 -60.95
N PHE A 272 55.53 6.85 -62.14
CA PHE A 272 56.97 6.75 -62.34
C PHE A 272 57.54 7.98 -63.04
N SER A 273 58.82 8.21 -62.82
CA SER A 273 59.64 9.14 -63.60
C SER A 273 60.92 8.44 -64.01
N LEU A 274 61.48 8.85 -65.15
CA LEU A 274 62.69 8.25 -65.71
C LEU A 274 63.72 9.36 -65.97
N ASP A 275 64.94 9.14 -65.53
CA ASP A 275 66.07 9.98 -65.90
C ASP A 275 66.46 9.71 -67.36
N GLY A 276 66.37 10.74 -68.21
CA GLY A 276 66.61 10.61 -69.65
C GLY A 276 68.07 10.32 -70.04
N CYS A 277 69.03 10.49 -69.13
CA CYS A 277 70.46 10.32 -69.40
C CYS A 277 70.98 8.92 -69.04
N ASN A 278 70.48 8.30 -67.97
CA ASN A 278 70.94 6.97 -67.51
C ASN A 278 69.80 5.95 -67.38
N GLY A 279 68.55 6.37 -67.55
CA GLY A 279 67.37 5.51 -67.42
C GLY A 279 67.08 5.07 -65.98
N GLN A 280 67.44 5.84 -64.95
CA GLN A 280 67.02 5.56 -63.57
C GLN A 280 65.52 5.78 -63.41
N LEU A 281 64.79 4.69 -63.11
CA LEU A 281 63.38 4.74 -62.75
C LEU A 281 63.22 5.24 -61.30
N ARG A 282 62.24 6.11 -61.05
CA ARG A 282 61.93 6.69 -59.74
C ARG A 282 60.42 6.77 -59.49
N SER A 283 59.99 6.71 -58.24
CA SER A 283 58.61 7.00 -57.85
C SER A 283 58.27 8.47 -58.13
N LYS A 284 57.06 8.71 -58.64
CA LYS A 284 56.48 10.04 -58.86
C LYS A 284 55.20 10.24 -58.05
N GLN A 285 54.47 9.16 -57.79
CA GLN A 285 53.36 9.09 -56.84
C GLN A 285 53.55 7.85 -55.97
N ALA A 286 52.88 7.81 -54.82
CA ALA A 286 52.85 6.61 -53.99
C ALA A 286 52.25 5.45 -54.80
N LEU A 287 52.93 4.30 -54.78
CA LEU A 287 52.34 3.05 -55.22
C LEU A 287 51.43 2.55 -54.10
N ASP A 288 50.41 1.79 -54.46
CA ASP A 288 49.35 1.27 -53.58
C ASP A 288 49.13 -0.20 -53.98
N TYR A 289 49.50 -1.12 -53.10
CA TYR A 289 49.49 -2.56 -53.38
C TYR A 289 48.06 -3.10 -53.49
N GLU A 290 47.12 -2.55 -52.73
CA GLU A 290 45.71 -2.94 -52.67
C GLU A 290 44.98 -2.58 -53.97
N THR A 291 45.32 -1.46 -54.60
CA THR A 291 44.65 -0.99 -55.82
C THR A 291 45.41 -1.27 -57.11
N MET A 292 46.73 -1.48 -57.04
CA MET A 292 47.56 -1.79 -58.22
C MET A 292 47.73 -3.31 -58.44
N PRO A 293 48.02 -3.75 -59.67
CA PRO A 293 48.46 -5.12 -59.88
C PRO A 293 49.81 -5.37 -59.17
N ARG A 294 49.97 -6.57 -58.61
CA ARG A 294 51.22 -7.04 -57.96
C ARG A 294 52.48 -6.85 -58.81
N LYS A 295 52.34 -6.83 -60.14
CA LYS A 295 53.39 -6.47 -61.08
C LYS A 295 52.87 -5.44 -62.07
N VAL A 296 53.53 -4.30 -62.12
CA VAL A 296 53.30 -3.22 -63.07
C VAL A 296 54.27 -3.36 -64.24
N ASN A 297 53.74 -3.40 -65.46
CA ASN A 297 54.55 -3.50 -66.67
C ASN A 297 54.69 -2.13 -67.35
N LEU A 298 55.93 -1.74 -67.60
CA LEU A 298 56.34 -0.50 -68.27
C LEU A 298 57.18 -0.86 -69.50
N VAL A 299 57.29 0.08 -70.45
CA VAL A 299 58.22 -0.02 -71.58
C VAL A 299 59.06 1.24 -71.59
N VAL A 300 60.38 1.09 -71.68
CA VAL A 300 61.30 2.19 -71.91
C VAL A 300 61.87 2.06 -73.30
N SER A 301 61.70 3.12 -74.10
CA SER A 301 62.39 3.27 -75.36
C SER A 301 63.81 3.77 -75.12
N VAL A 302 64.79 3.04 -75.64
CA VAL A 302 66.20 3.43 -75.69
C VAL A 302 66.54 3.79 -77.13
N TYR A 303 67.07 5.00 -77.32
CA TYR A 303 67.51 5.50 -78.62
C TYR A 303 69.00 5.72 -78.61
N ASP A 304 69.68 5.30 -79.67
CA ASP A 304 71.04 5.74 -79.98
C ASP A 304 71.03 7.14 -80.62
N SER A 305 72.21 7.65 -80.98
CA SER A 305 72.36 8.89 -81.73
C SER A 305 71.99 8.77 -83.22
N GLY A 306 72.00 7.56 -83.78
CA GLY A 306 71.55 7.23 -85.14
C GLY A 306 70.02 7.21 -85.31
N LYS A 307 69.28 7.29 -84.19
CA LYS A 307 67.83 7.17 -84.04
C LYS A 307 67.27 5.75 -84.22
N ALA A 308 68.09 4.71 -84.15
CA ALA A 308 67.58 3.36 -83.98
C ALA A 308 67.02 3.18 -82.55
N ARG A 309 66.05 2.28 -82.38
CA ARG A 309 65.24 2.17 -81.16
C ARG A 309 65.17 0.74 -80.65
N LEU A 310 65.47 0.57 -79.36
CA LEU A 310 65.16 -0.63 -78.58
C LEU A 310 64.00 -0.35 -77.62
N GLY A 311 62.97 -1.18 -77.63
CA GLY A 311 61.93 -1.16 -76.58
C GLY A 311 62.27 -2.16 -75.49
N VAL A 312 62.51 -1.70 -74.27
CA VAL A 312 62.86 -2.54 -73.11
C VAL A 312 61.65 -2.67 -72.18
N PRO A 313 61.04 -3.87 -72.08
CA PRO A 313 60.00 -4.14 -71.10
C PRO A 313 60.58 -4.17 -69.67
N ILE A 314 59.95 -3.44 -68.74
CA ILE A 314 60.30 -3.38 -67.32
C ILE A 314 59.10 -3.83 -66.50
N SER A 315 59.29 -4.84 -65.66
CA SER A 315 58.28 -5.30 -64.68
C SER A 315 58.66 -4.83 -63.28
N VAL A 316 57.82 -4.00 -62.65
CA VAL A 316 57.97 -3.53 -61.28
C VAL A 316 57.01 -4.30 -60.38
N ALA A 317 57.53 -5.15 -59.50
CA ALA A 317 56.72 -5.78 -58.46
C ALA A 317 56.41 -4.77 -57.34
N VAL A 318 55.12 -4.54 -57.06
CA VAL A 318 54.68 -3.74 -55.91
C VAL A 318 54.69 -4.65 -54.69
N LEU A 319 55.40 -4.26 -53.64
CA LEU A 319 55.51 -5.01 -52.39
C LEU A 319 54.63 -4.35 -51.33
N ASP A 320 53.75 -5.17 -50.78
CA ASP A 320 52.83 -4.90 -49.67
C ASP A 320 53.57 -4.40 -48.41
N VAL A 321 53.04 -3.37 -47.76
CA VAL A 321 53.46 -2.85 -46.47
C VAL A 321 52.23 -2.60 -45.59
N ASN A 322 52.13 -3.39 -44.52
CA ASN A 322 51.01 -3.36 -43.59
C ASN A 322 50.56 -1.94 -43.17
N GLU A 323 49.28 -1.66 -43.35
CA GLU A 323 48.59 -0.40 -43.06
C GLU A 323 47.74 -0.50 -41.78
N PRO A 324 47.40 0.62 -41.11
CA PRO A 324 46.55 0.57 -39.92
C PRO A 324 45.06 0.38 -40.28
N PRO A 325 44.27 -0.28 -39.42
CA PRO A 325 42.82 -0.40 -39.62
C PRO A 325 42.13 0.97 -39.69
N VAL A 326 41.02 1.07 -40.44
CA VAL A 326 40.26 2.31 -40.61
C VAL A 326 38.79 2.12 -40.24
N PHE A 327 38.28 2.93 -39.30
CA PHE A 327 36.84 2.96 -39.00
C PHE A 327 36.05 3.69 -40.08
N GLN A 328 34.82 3.24 -40.36
CA GLN A 328 33.93 3.93 -41.32
C GLN A 328 33.59 5.37 -40.90
N GLN A 329 33.56 5.64 -39.60
CA GLN A 329 33.32 6.97 -39.03
C GLN A 329 34.26 7.21 -37.85
N THR A 330 34.68 8.47 -37.65
CA THR A 330 35.49 8.86 -36.50
C THR A 330 34.68 9.05 -35.22
N LEU A 331 33.37 9.25 -35.34
CA LEU A 331 32.39 9.38 -34.26
C LEU A 331 31.17 8.50 -34.54
N HIS A 332 30.82 7.63 -33.61
CA HIS A 332 29.58 6.85 -33.63
C HIS A 332 28.64 7.31 -32.51
N ILE A 333 27.36 7.52 -32.83
CA ILE A 333 26.33 7.83 -31.84
C ILE A 333 25.35 6.67 -31.78
N LEU A 334 25.31 5.99 -30.64
CA LEU A 334 24.41 4.88 -30.37
C LEU A 334 23.46 5.27 -29.25
N ALA A 335 22.37 4.51 -29.09
CA ALA A 335 21.40 4.75 -28.03
C ALA A 335 20.89 3.43 -27.45
N VAL A 336 20.59 3.43 -26.15
CA VAL A 336 20.02 2.29 -25.43
C VAL A 336 19.07 2.83 -24.36
N GLU A 337 17.94 2.16 -24.16
CA GLU A 337 17.00 2.47 -23.08
C GLU A 337 17.63 2.18 -21.72
N GLU A 338 17.32 2.97 -20.70
CA GLU A 338 17.88 2.78 -19.36
C GLU A 338 17.48 1.45 -18.70
N ASN A 339 16.26 0.97 -18.97
CA ASN A 339 15.77 -0.29 -18.45
C ASN A 339 16.18 -1.50 -19.32
N ALA A 340 17.09 -1.29 -20.29
CA ALA A 340 17.55 -2.36 -21.16
C ALA A 340 18.14 -3.51 -20.32
N ALA A 341 17.70 -4.74 -20.62
CA ALA A 341 18.16 -5.93 -19.91
C ALA A 341 19.69 -6.07 -20.00
N SER A 342 20.29 -6.71 -19.00
CA SER A 342 21.73 -6.98 -19.02
C SER A 342 22.14 -7.73 -20.29
N LYS A 343 23.27 -7.37 -20.90
CA LYS A 343 23.75 -7.87 -22.20
C LYS A 343 22.94 -7.40 -23.42
N THR A 344 22.07 -6.41 -23.28
CA THR A 344 21.43 -5.79 -24.45
C THR A 344 22.50 -5.19 -25.37
N VAL A 345 22.36 -5.47 -26.66
CA VAL A 345 23.22 -4.94 -27.71
C VAL A 345 22.85 -3.49 -27.97
N VAL A 346 23.81 -2.59 -27.84
CA VAL A 346 23.66 -1.14 -28.05
C VAL A 346 23.88 -0.79 -29.51
N GLY A 347 24.83 -1.47 -30.16
CA GLY A 347 25.16 -1.28 -31.57
C GLY A 347 26.49 -1.94 -31.92
N VAL A 348 26.87 -1.85 -33.19
CA VAL A 348 28.11 -2.44 -33.72
C VAL A 348 28.96 -1.34 -34.32
N VAL A 349 30.27 -1.36 -34.04
CA VAL A 349 31.26 -0.54 -34.73
C VAL A 349 32.13 -1.42 -35.60
N SER A 350 32.41 -0.95 -36.81
CA SER A 350 33.20 -1.72 -37.79
C SER A 350 34.35 -0.87 -38.33
N ALA A 351 35.54 -1.47 -38.28
CA ALA A 351 36.71 -1.03 -39.01
C ALA A 351 37.01 -2.01 -40.15
N SER A 352 37.73 -1.53 -41.15
CA SER A 352 38.27 -2.33 -42.24
C SER A 352 39.77 -2.10 -42.33
N ASP A 353 40.52 -3.17 -42.58
CA ASP A 353 41.93 -3.08 -42.90
C ASP A 353 42.09 -3.08 -44.43
N PRO A 354 42.87 -2.15 -45.01
CA PRO A 354 43.25 -2.23 -46.41
C PRO A 354 43.95 -3.55 -46.76
N ASP A 355 44.76 -4.08 -45.83
CA ASP A 355 45.55 -5.29 -46.05
C ASP A 355 44.67 -6.55 -46.11
N THR A 356 44.90 -7.39 -47.13
CA THR A 356 44.12 -8.61 -47.30
C THR A 356 44.48 -9.70 -46.29
N GLY A 357 43.49 -10.12 -45.49
CA GLY A 357 43.60 -11.30 -44.61
C GLY A 357 43.85 -10.99 -43.13
N ASN A 358 43.93 -9.71 -42.76
CA ASN A 358 44.07 -9.27 -41.37
C ASN A 358 42.75 -9.50 -40.60
N GLN A 359 42.83 -10.17 -39.45
CA GLN A 359 41.71 -10.30 -38.52
C GLN A 359 41.74 -9.13 -37.53
N LEU A 360 40.71 -8.29 -37.58
CA LEU A 360 40.61 -7.14 -36.69
C LEU A 360 40.08 -7.52 -35.32
N LEU A 361 40.76 -7.03 -34.29
CA LEU A 361 40.36 -7.14 -32.90
C LEU A 361 39.92 -5.78 -32.35
N TYR A 362 38.74 -5.74 -31.75
CA TYR A 362 38.16 -4.54 -31.16
C TYR A 362 38.34 -4.49 -29.65
N SER A 363 38.59 -3.30 -29.11
CA SER A 363 38.75 -3.10 -27.66
C SER A 363 38.32 -1.70 -27.22
N ILE A 364 37.86 -1.56 -25.98
CA ILE A 364 37.60 -0.25 -25.36
C ILE A 364 38.91 0.23 -24.72
N LYS A 365 39.50 1.28 -25.26
CA LYS A 365 40.76 1.87 -24.75
C LYS A 365 40.54 2.78 -23.56
N SER A 366 39.48 3.58 -23.60
CA SER A 366 39.11 4.51 -22.53
C SER A 366 37.60 4.75 -22.50
N GLY A 367 37.09 5.25 -21.38
CA GLY A 367 35.65 5.35 -21.10
C GLY A 367 35.18 4.33 -20.06
N ASP A 368 33.87 4.14 -19.94
CA ASP A 368 33.27 3.27 -18.93
C ASP A 368 33.20 1.80 -19.39
N SER A 369 34.34 1.13 -19.33
CA SER A 369 34.47 -0.30 -19.63
C SER A 369 33.88 -1.21 -18.53
N SER A 370 33.34 -0.65 -17.44
CA SER A 370 32.61 -1.42 -16.43
C SER A 370 31.15 -1.61 -16.82
N THR A 371 30.58 -0.56 -17.43
CA THR A 371 29.18 -0.49 -17.89
C THR A 371 29.01 -1.08 -19.29
N PHE A 372 29.95 -0.87 -20.21
CA PHE A 372 29.88 -1.41 -21.57
C PHE A 372 30.98 -2.42 -21.85
N ARG A 373 30.65 -3.40 -22.70
CA ARG A 373 31.55 -4.43 -23.22
C ARG A 373 31.57 -4.31 -24.74
N ILE A 374 32.69 -4.68 -25.36
CA ILE A 374 32.78 -4.88 -26.80
C ILE A 374 33.20 -6.31 -27.09
N ASP A 375 32.54 -6.95 -28.05
CA ASP A 375 33.01 -8.21 -28.61
C ASP A 375 34.25 -7.96 -29.48
N SER A 376 35.35 -8.65 -29.14
CA SER A 376 36.63 -8.40 -29.80
C SER A 376 36.66 -8.84 -31.26
N GLY A 377 35.81 -9.75 -31.71
CA GLY A 377 35.82 -10.26 -33.08
C GLY A 377 34.87 -9.53 -34.03
N ILE A 378 33.73 -9.06 -33.53
CA ILE A 378 32.68 -8.46 -34.38
C ILE A 378 32.41 -6.98 -34.10
N GLY A 379 33.05 -6.39 -33.08
CA GLY A 379 32.87 -4.97 -32.75
C GLY A 379 31.51 -4.62 -32.16
N GLU A 380 30.77 -5.61 -31.65
CA GLU A 380 29.46 -5.43 -31.03
C GLU A 380 29.61 -4.86 -29.62
N ILE A 381 28.98 -3.71 -29.37
CA ILE A 381 28.94 -3.07 -28.06
C ILE A 381 27.65 -3.47 -27.36
N SER A 382 27.78 -4.00 -26.15
CA SER A 382 26.66 -4.42 -25.30
C SER A 382 26.79 -3.88 -23.88
N ALA A 383 25.66 -3.75 -23.20
CA ALA A 383 25.63 -3.47 -21.77
C ALA A 383 26.25 -4.65 -20.99
N SER A 384 27.08 -4.35 -20.00
CA SER A 384 27.70 -5.35 -19.13
C SER A 384 26.63 -6.15 -18.36
N SER A 385 26.98 -7.35 -17.89
CA SER A 385 26.06 -8.17 -17.10
C SER A 385 25.66 -7.56 -15.75
N THR A 386 26.44 -6.58 -15.28
CA THR A 386 26.22 -5.82 -14.05
C THR A 386 25.91 -4.36 -14.31
N ALA A 387 25.68 -3.97 -15.56
CA ALA A 387 25.32 -2.61 -15.90
C ALA A 387 23.91 -2.33 -15.36
N ILE A 388 23.79 -1.21 -14.65
CA ILE A 388 22.52 -0.58 -14.31
C ILE A 388 22.58 0.74 -15.06
N LEU A 389 21.77 0.85 -16.12
CA LEU A 389 21.63 2.09 -16.87
C LEU A 389 20.46 2.84 -16.23
N ASP A 390 20.66 4.14 -16.03
CA ASP A 390 19.75 5.02 -15.30
C ASP A 390 19.98 6.41 -15.92
N PHE A 391 18.98 6.92 -16.61
CA PHE A 391 19.04 8.16 -17.37
C PHE A 391 19.25 9.35 -16.43
N GLU A 392 18.54 9.37 -15.31
CA GLU A 392 18.54 10.40 -14.27
C GLU A 392 19.91 10.54 -13.62
N SER A 393 20.58 9.40 -13.39
CA SER A 393 21.95 9.37 -12.91
C SER A 393 22.94 9.82 -13.98
N ARG A 394 22.79 9.32 -15.22
CA ARG A 394 23.71 9.62 -16.33
C ARG A 394 23.10 9.36 -17.71
N SER A 395 22.71 10.43 -18.38
CA SER A 395 22.11 10.39 -19.72
C SER A 395 23.06 10.05 -20.89
N SER A 396 24.38 10.00 -20.69
CA SER A 396 25.32 9.61 -21.76
C SER A 396 26.69 9.12 -21.29
N TYR A 397 27.28 8.28 -22.14
CA TYR A 397 28.62 7.72 -21.98
C TYR A 397 29.45 7.95 -23.25
N THR A 398 30.73 8.27 -23.06
CA THR A 398 31.68 8.40 -24.16
C THR A 398 32.75 7.32 -23.98
N LEU A 399 32.91 6.49 -25.02
CA LEU A 399 33.89 5.41 -25.11
C LEU A 399 34.88 5.71 -26.24
N GLN A 400 36.13 5.33 -26.05
CA GLN A 400 37.11 5.29 -27.12
C GLN A 400 37.38 3.84 -27.49
N ILE A 401 37.04 3.47 -28.72
CA ILE A 401 37.13 2.10 -29.21
C ILE A 401 38.24 2.01 -30.24
N CYS A 402 39.12 1.05 -30.09
CA CYS A 402 40.21 0.82 -31.03
C CYS A 402 40.05 -0.52 -31.74
N ALA A 403 40.36 -0.53 -33.03
CA ALA A 403 40.54 -1.72 -33.84
C ALA A 403 42.03 -1.91 -34.09
N THR A 404 42.51 -3.14 -33.96
CA THR A 404 43.90 -3.52 -34.23
C THR A 404 43.94 -4.76 -35.09
N ASP A 405 44.90 -4.80 -36.00
CA ASP A 405 45.27 -5.96 -36.82
C ASP A 405 46.39 -6.81 -36.17
N SER A 406 46.66 -6.58 -34.88
CA SER A 406 47.76 -7.09 -34.04
C SER A 406 49.10 -6.33 -34.09
N LEU A 407 49.32 -5.48 -35.09
CA LEU A 407 50.57 -4.71 -35.23
C LEU A 407 50.33 -3.20 -35.08
N LEU A 408 49.27 -2.70 -35.71
CA LEU A 408 48.86 -1.32 -35.74
C LEU A 408 47.46 -1.18 -35.11
N GLU A 409 47.18 -0.02 -34.52
CA GLU A 409 45.87 0.29 -33.93
C GLU A 409 45.37 1.66 -34.38
N THR A 410 44.07 1.76 -34.61
CA THR A 410 43.35 3.03 -34.83
C THR A 410 42.18 3.10 -33.88
N CYS A 411 41.80 4.30 -33.43
CA CYS A 411 40.71 4.50 -32.47
C CYS A 411 39.65 5.46 -32.99
N ALA A 412 38.39 5.23 -32.62
CA ALA A 412 37.23 6.08 -32.87
C ALA A 412 36.47 6.39 -31.57
N GLU A 413 35.76 7.51 -31.55
CA GLU A 413 34.92 7.90 -30.42
C GLU A 413 33.51 7.33 -30.58
N VAL A 414 32.93 6.80 -29.52
CA VAL A 414 31.56 6.28 -29.48
C VAL A 414 30.82 6.94 -28.33
N VAL A 415 29.75 7.66 -28.65
CA VAL A 415 28.84 8.26 -27.68
C VAL A 415 27.59 7.40 -27.59
N ILE A 416 27.34 6.82 -26.42
CA ILE A 416 26.15 6.07 -26.10
C ILE A 416 25.21 7.00 -25.33
N LYS A 417 24.05 7.29 -25.92
CA LYS A 417 22.97 8.02 -25.27
C LYS A 417 22.09 7.03 -24.51
N ILE A 418 21.81 7.34 -23.25
CA ILE A 418 20.76 6.64 -22.53
C ILE A 418 19.44 7.30 -22.94
N LEU A 419 18.44 6.50 -23.28
CA LEU A 419 17.09 6.97 -23.56
C LEU A 419 16.27 6.82 -22.29
N ASP A 420 15.69 7.94 -21.87
CA ASP A 420 14.74 8.07 -20.77
C ASP A 420 13.48 7.24 -21.07
N VAL A 421 13.08 6.40 -20.11
CA VAL A 421 11.87 5.57 -20.14
C VAL A 421 11.02 5.90 -18.93
N ASN A 422 9.83 6.45 -19.19
CA ASN A 422 8.90 6.91 -18.17
C ASN A 422 8.72 5.94 -16.98
N GLU A 423 9.15 6.37 -15.80
CA GLU A 423 9.06 5.65 -14.53
C GLU A 423 7.87 6.14 -13.70
N PRO A 424 7.17 5.26 -12.97
CA PRO A 424 6.06 5.70 -12.14
C PRO A 424 6.56 6.55 -10.95
N PRO A 425 5.82 7.59 -10.54
CA PRO A 425 6.20 8.42 -9.40
C PRO A 425 6.46 7.60 -8.12
N SER A 426 7.50 7.97 -7.38
CA SER A 426 7.81 7.32 -6.10
C SER A 426 6.83 7.75 -5.01
N CYS A 427 6.17 6.77 -4.39
CA CYS A 427 5.31 6.96 -3.22
C CYS A 427 5.80 6.11 -2.04
N HIS A 428 5.44 6.51 -0.82
CA HIS A 428 5.72 5.75 0.40
C HIS A 428 4.40 5.36 1.07
N SER A 429 4.41 4.28 1.87
CA SER A 429 3.24 3.96 2.68
C SER A 429 3.05 5.02 3.75
N GLU A 430 1.81 5.49 3.89
CA GLU A 430 1.49 6.67 4.68
C GLU A 430 0.49 6.34 5.78
N VAL A 431 0.69 6.98 6.92
CA VAL A 431 -0.23 6.91 8.06
C VAL A 431 -0.80 8.30 8.29
N ARG A 432 -2.12 8.39 8.39
CA ARG A 432 -2.84 9.64 8.64
C ARG A 432 -3.75 9.50 9.84
N PHE A 433 -4.05 10.64 10.45
CA PHE A 433 -4.90 10.75 11.61
C PHE A 433 -6.00 11.75 11.32
N VAL A 434 -7.23 11.42 11.72
CA VAL A 434 -8.41 12.26 11.54
C VAL A 434 -9.30 12.09 12.76
N GLU A 435 -9.83 13.18 13.30
CA GLU A 435 -10.77 13.12 14.43
C GLU A 435 -12.12 12.55 13.98
N GLU A 436 -12.78 11.74 14.80
CA GLU A 436 -14.03 11.06 14.44
C GLU A 436 -15.19 12.01 14.08
N ASN A 437 -15.23 13.18 14.72
CA ASN A 437 -16.26 14.19 14.47
C ASN A 437 -15.89 15.20 13.37
N SER A 438 -14.88 14.88 12.55
CA SER A 438 -14.46 15.73 11.44
C SER A 438 -15.59 15.90 10.41
N PRO A 439 -15.96 17.14 10.02
CA PRO A 439 -17.03 17.35 9.05
C PRO A 439 -16.62 16.87 7.65
N THR A 440 -17.61 16.48 6.85
CA THR A 440 -17.41 16.22 5.41
C THR A 440 -16.73 17.41 4.73
N GLY A 441 -15.69 17.13 3.95
CA GLY A 441 -14.84 18.14 3.30
C GLY A 441 -13.57 18.47 4.08
N SER A 442 -13.37 17.93 5.28
CA SER A 442 -12.12 18.07 6.04
C SER A 442 -10.93 17.56 5.24
N ILE A 443 -9.89 18.37 5.15
CA ILE A 443 -8.62 18.03 4.51
C ILE A 443 -7.72 17.35 5.54
N ILE A 444 -7.28 16.14 5.24
CA ILE A 444 -6.39 15.35 6.08
C ILE A 444 -4.95 15.71 5.71
N THR A 445 -4.32 16.52 6.54
CA THR A 445 -2.97 17.07 6.32
C THR A 445 -1.87 16.15 6.83
N PRO A 446 -0.62 16.28 6.34
CA PRO A 446 -0.20 17.13 5.22
C PRO A 446 -0.63 16.57 3.85
N GLN A 447 -0.61 17.44 2.83
CA GLN A 447 -0.81 17.05 1.43
C GLN A 447 0.19 15.96 1.04
N PHE A 448 -0.23 15.04 0.18
CA PHE A 448 0.67 13.98 -0.27
C PHE A 448 1.71 14.55 -1.24
N GLU A 449 2.95 14.12 -1.06
CA GLU A 449 4.06 14.43 -1.95
C GLU A 449 4.51 13.12 -2.61
N SER A 450 4.74 13.17 -3.92
CA SER A 450 5.45 12.11 -4.64
C SER A 450 6.47 12.77 -5.55
N ILE A 451 7.61 12.11 -5.68
CA ILE A 451 8.72 12.58 -6.52
C ILE A 451 8.74 11.68 -7.74
N ASP A 452 8.62 12.30 -8.91
CA ASP A 452 8.87 11.66 -10.18
C ASP A 452 10.36 11.85 -10.54
N ALA A 453 11.01 10.78 -10.94
CA ALA A 453 12.44 10.79 -11.26
C ALA A 453 12.67 11.32 -12.69
N ASP A 454 11.70 11.13 -13.60
CA ASP A 454 11.83 11.40 -15.03
C ASP A 454 12.20 12.85 -15.37
N ALA A 455 13.14 13.01 -16.29
CA ALA A 455 13.72 14.30 -16.65
C ALA A 455 12.77 15.18 -17.47
N GLY A 456 11.99 16.01 -16.78
CA GLY A 456 11.02 16.92 -17.42
C GLY A 456 9.78 17.16 -16.55
N ASP A 457 9.59 16.28 -15.56
CA ASP A 457 8.37 16.20 -14.76
C ASP A 457 8.46 16.90 -13.40
N LEU A 458 9.55 17.62 -13.16
CA LEU A 458 9.77 18.51 -11.99
C LEU A 458 8.68 19.59 -11.77
N ARG A 459 7.64 19.66 -12.62
CA ARG A 459 6.50 20.58 -12.50
C ARG A 459 5.13 19.98 -12.86
N LEU A 460 5.02 18.69 -13.10
CA LEU A 460 3.73 18.05 -13.36
C LEU A 460 3.20 17.48 -12.04
N HIS A 461 2.01 17.91 -11.66
CA HIS A 461 1.37 17.47 -10.44
C HIS A 461 1.00 15.98 -10.59
N PRO A 462 1.61 15.06 -9.82
CA PRO A 462 1.24 13.65 -9.88
C PRO A 462 -0.25 13.50 -9.57
N ILE A 463 -0.91 12.63 -10.34
CA ILE A 463 -2.34 12.38 -10.20
C ILE A 463 -2.53 11.37 -9.08
N PHE A 464 -3.08 11.83 -7.97
CA PHE A 464 -3.44 10.98 -6.84
C PHE A 464 -4.85 10.43 -7.02
N SER A 465 -5.00 9.11 -6.90
CA SER A 465 -6.31 8.47 -6.77
C SER A 465 -6.33 7.48 -5.61
N LEU A 466 -7.47 7.44 -4.93
CA LEU A 466 -7.69 6.54 -3.81
C LEU A 466 -8.25 5.23 -4.34
N ILE A 467 -7.67 4.12 -3.90
CA ILE A 467 -8.12 2.76 -4.15
C ILE A 467 -8.74 2.24 -2.86
N ASP A 468 -10.06 2.11 -2.88
CA ASP A 468 -10.81 1.58 -1.75
C ASP A 468 -10.72 0.06 -1.68
N THR A 469 -9.71 -0.43 -0.98
CA THR A 469 -9.46 -1.86 -0.77
C THR A 469 -10.46 -2.53 0.16
N GLU A 470 -11.15 -1.75 0.99
CA GLU A 470 -12.10 -2.27 1.99
C GLU A 470 -13.57 -2.11 1.56
N GLY A 471 -13.85 -1.33 0.51
CA GLY A 471 -15.20 -1.09 -0.02
C GLY A 471 -16.09 -0.22 0.87
N VAL A 472 -15.47 0.58 1.74
CA VAL A 472 -16.12 1.42 2.75
C VAL A 472 -16.49 2.81 2.23
N GLY A 473 -15.80 3.27 1.20
CA GLY A 473 -15.91 4.60 0.62
C GLY A 473 -15.47 5.71 1.59
N GLY A 474 -15.99 6.92 1.37
CA GLY A 474 -15.90 7.98 2.36
C GLY A 474 -14.62 8.83 2.35
N PHE A 475 -13.59 8.49 1.58
CA PHE A 475 -12.41 9.33 1.38
C PHE A 475 -12.12 9.53 -0.11
N ARG A 476 -11.47 10.63 -0.49
CA ARG A 476 -11.05 10.90 -1.87
C ARG A 476 -9.84 11.82 -1.92
N PHE A 477 -9.14 11.82 -3.05
CA PHE A 477 -8.14 12.85 -3.35
C PHE A 477 -8.76 14.04 -4.09
N ASP A 478 -8.27 15.23 -3.79
CA ASP A 478 -8.44 16.45 -4.59
C ASP A 478 -7.08 17.13 -4.68
N ASN A 479 -6.49 17.14 -5.88
CA ASN A 479 -5.21 17.79 -6.18
C ASN A 479 -4.11 17.51 -5.13
N ALA A 480 -3.90 16.21 -4.81
CA ALA A 480 -2.99 15.65 -3.80
C ALA A 480 -3.39 15.80 -2.31
N SER A 481 -4.46 16.53 -2.00
CA SER A 481 -5.04 16.57 -0.66
C SER A 481 -6.00 15.40 -0.46
N LEU A 482 -5.83 14.64 0.62
CA LEU A 482 -6.79 13.64 1.03
C LEU A 482 -7.95 14.32 1.75
N ILE A 483 -9.18 14.08 1.31
CA ILE A 483 -10.39 14.74 1.80
C ILE A 483 -11.38 13.70 2.32
N LEU A 484 -11.93 13.98 3.51
CA LEU A 484 -13.07 13.25 4.05
C LEU A 484 -14.33 13.54 3.22
N GLY A 485 -14.90 12.50 2.65
CA GLY A 485 -16.12 12.50 1.84
C GLY A 485 -17.37 12.30 2.67
N SER A 486 -18.24 11.40 2.20
CA SER A 486 -19.62 11.25 2.68
C SER A 486 -19.80 10.32 3.89
N ILE A 487 -18.71 9.86 4.50
CA ILE A 487 -18.79 9.01 5.70
C ILE A 487 -18.67 9.89 6.95
N SER A 488 -19.46 9.56 7.98
CA SER A 488 -19.23 10.05 9.33
C SER A 488 -18.28 9.09 10.00
N LEU A 489 -17.20 9.60 10.59
CA LEU A 489 -16.28 8.77 11.35
C LEU A 489 -16.82 8.63 12.77
N ASP A 490 -16.50 7.50 13.39
CA ASP A 490 -16.93 7.07 14.71
C ASP A 490 -15.85 6.08 15.17
N TYR A 491 -15.05 6.50 16.14
CA TYR A 491 -13.88 5.77 16.62
C TYR A 491 -14.30 4.47 17.33
N GLU A 492 -15.36 4.53 18.14
CA GLU A 492 -15.96 3.41 18.87
C GLU A 492 -16.45 2.32 17.93
N ALA A 493 -17.00 2.70 16.77
CA ALA A 493 -17.41 1.76 15.74
C ALA A 493 -16.22 1.25 14.92
N ARG A 494 -15.29 2.14 14.53
CA ARG A 494 -14.12 1.79 13.72
C ARG A 494 -13.00 2.82 13.81
N ASP A 495 -11.90 2.40 14.44
CA ASP A 495 -10.71 3.21 14.69
C ASP A 495 -9.69 3.22 13.53
N VAL A 496 -9.78 2.30 12.57
CA VAL A 496 -8.81 2.18 11.47
C VAL A 496 -9.47 1.90 10.13
N TYR A 497 -9.04 2.65 9.12
CA TYR A 497 -9.37 2.44 7.71
C TYR A 497 -8.10 2.17 6.92
N ARG A 498 -8.12 1.14 6.07
CA ARG A 498 -6.99 0.81 5.19
C ARG A 498 -7.38 0.98 3.74
N PHE A 499 -6.61 1.81 3.08
CA PHE A 499 -6.73 2.12 1.67
C PHE A 499 -5.42 1.81 0.96
N GLN A 500 -5.48 1.82 -0.36
CA GLN A 500 -4.31 2.07 -1.18
C GLN A 500 -4.49 3.39 -1.90
N PHE A 501 -3.41 4.05 -2.26
CA PHE A 501 -3.46 5.20 -3.16
C PHE A 501 -2.48 4.98 -4.29
N SER A 502 -2.88 5.40 -5.48
CA SER A 502 -1.99 5.41 -6.64
C SER A 502 -1.53 6.83 -6.94
N THR A 503 -0.26 6.94 -7.28
CA THR A 503 0.37 8.16 -7.80
C THR A 503 0.76 7.88 -9.24
N CYS A 504 0.16 8.61 -10.17
CA CYS A 504 0.44 8.45 -11.59
C CYS A 504 1.07 9.71 -12.17
N ASP A 505 2.01 9.53 -13.08
CA ASP A 505 2.51 10.60 -13.93
C ASP A 505 1.48 10.94 -15.04
N THR A 506 1.83 11.85 -15.93
CA THR A 506 0.96 12.21 -17.07
C THR A 506 1.09 11.27 -18.27
N GLY A 507 2.13 10.45 -18.32
CA GLY A 507 2.33 9.35 -19.28
C GLY A 507 1.48 8.12 -18.99
N GLY A 508 0.93 8.02 -17.77
CA GLY A 508 0.06 6.95 -17.29
C GLY A 508 0.77 5.84 -16.51
N ALA A 509 2.07 5.95 -16.18
CA ALA A 509 2.67 5.00 -15.26
C ALA A 509 2.28 5.34 -13.81
N CYS A 510 1.93 4.31 -13.04
CA CYS A 510 1.37 4.48 -11.71
C CYS A 510 2.13 3.60 -10.71
N ASN A 511 2.37 4.15 -9.52
CA ASN A 511 2.81 3.39 -8.35
C ASN A 511 1.67 3.30 -7.33
N ILE A 512 1.62 2.23 -6.55
CA ILE A 512 0.56 2.00 -5.54
C ILE A 512 1.20 1.84 -4.17
N CYS A 513 0.74 2.65 -3.22
CA CYS A 513 1.19 2.64 -1.83
C CYS A 513 0.05 2.42 -0.86
N ASN A 514 0.37 1.88 0.32
CA ASN A 514 -0.62 1.65 1.36
C ASN A 514 -0.89 2.95 2.13
N LEU A 515 -2.15 3.19 2.45
CA LEU A 515 -2.61 4.29 3.29
C LEU A 515 -3.39 3.71 4.47
N THR A 516 -2.94 4.00 5.69
CA THR A 516 -3.70 3.70 6.90
C THR A 516 -4.18 5.01 7.52
N ILE A 517 -5.48 5.14 7.70
CA ILE A 517 -6.09 6.28 8.38
C ILE A 517 -6.54 5.78 9.75
N HIS A 518 -5.93 6.31 10.80
CA HIS A 518 -6.39 6.15 12.16
C HIS A 518 -7.42 7.24 12.46
N VAL A 519 -8.59 6.83 12.91
CA VAL A 519 -9.51 7.73 13.55
C VAL A 519 -8.97 8.02 14.95
N MET A 520 -8.94 9.29 15.32
CA MET A 520 -8.63 9.72 16.67
C MET A 520 -9.92 9.90 17.44
N ASP A 521 -9.98 9.23 18.58
CA ASP A 521 -10.97 9.37 19.63
C ASP A 521 -11.07 10.85 20.07
N VAL A 522 -12.29 11.38 20.03
CA VAL A 522 -12.66 12.70 20.52
C VAL A 522 -13.74 12.52 21.57
N ASN A 523 -13.38 12.84 22.81
CA ASN A 523 -14.23 12.63 23.97
C ASN A 523 -15.69 13.03 23.76
N GLU A 524 -16.60 12.07 23.89
CA GLU A 524 -18.04 12.24 23.72
C GLU A 524 -18.76 12.51 25.05
N HIS A 525 -20.04 12.86 24.98
CA HIS A 525 -20.84 13.07 26.19
C HIS A 525 -21.22 11.71 26.82
N PRO A 526 -21.10 11.53 28.15
CA PRO A 526 -21.55 10.32 28.81
C PRO A 526 -23.06 10.13 28.61
N VAL A 527 -23.50 8.90 28.38
CA VAL A 527 -24.92 8.53 28.21
C VAL A 527 -25.49 8.11 29.55
N VAL A 528 -26.58 8.77 29.98
CA VAL A 528 -27.25 8.49 31.25
C VAL A 528 -28.71 8.09 30.99
N PHE A 529 -29.16 6.99 31.57
CA PHE A 529 -30.54 6.53 31.40
C PHE A 529 -31.46 7.18 32.45
N ASN A 530 -32.56 7.79 31.97
CA ASN A 530 -33.64 8.25 32.84
C ASN A 530 -34.45 7.05 33.35
N GLN A 531 -34.93 7.13 34.59
CA GLN A 531 -35.63 6.01 35.23
C GLN A 531 -36.71 6.50 36.19
N ASP A 532 -37.77 5.71 36.32
CA ASP A 532 -38.76 5.83 37.37
C ASP A 532 -38.62 4.64 38.34
N VAL A 533 -38.59 4.92 39.65
CA VAL A 533 -38.45 3.92 40.71
C VAL A 533 -39.52 4.10 41.78
N GLN A 534 -39.94 2.99 42.38
CA GLN A 534 -40.85 2.98 43.52
C GLN A 534 -40.07 2.67 44.80
N VAL A 535 -40.21 3.50 45.82
CA VAL A 535 -39.53 3.37 47.10
C VAL A 535 -40.55 3.48 48.21
N VAL A 536 -40.53 2.53 49.13
CA VAL A 536 -41.41 2.54 50.30
C VAL A 536 -40.91 3.59 51.29
N GLU A 537 -41.80 4.33 51.93
CA GLU A 537 -41.40 5.25 52.99
C GLU A 537 -40.69 4.53 54.16
N GLY A 538 -39.92 5.29 54.95
CA GLY A 538 -39.06 4.72 56.00
C GLY A 538 -37.84 3.95 55.47
N THR A 539 -37.62 3.88 54.15
CA THR A 539 -36.41 3.28 53.56
C THR A 539 -35.15 4.00 54.05
N ASN A 540 -34.31 3.29 54.81
CA ASN A 540 -33.04 3.77 55.31
C ASN A 540 -31.89 3.26 54.43
N GLY A 541 -31.19 4.17 53.74
CA GLY A 541 -30.00 3.85 52.95
C GLY A 541 -30.21 3.99 51.44
N SER A 542 -29.43 3.22 50.66
CA SER A 542 -29.43 3.27 49.21
C SER A 542 -30.56 2.47 48.58
N PHE A 543 -31.16 3.00 47.52
CA PHE A 543 -32.32 2.38 46.85
C PHE A 543 -32.20 2.32 45.33
N TYR A 544 -31.31 3.10 44.71
CA TYR A 544 -31.11 3.10 43.27
C TYR A 544 -29.65 3.41 42.91
N SER A 545 -29.15 2.92 41.79
CA SER A 545 -27.84 3.27 41.24
C SER A 545 -28.01 3.68 39.78
N PHE A 546 -27.59 4.91 39.47
CA PHE A 546 -27.68 5.45 38.11
C PHE A 546 -26.91 4.57 37.13
N GLN A 547 -27.59 4.17 36.05
CA GLN A 547 -26.96 3.49 34.93
C GLN A 547 -26.47 4.57 33.96
N ALA A 548 -25.16 4.72 33.87
CA ALA A 548 -24.50 5.57 32.91
C ALA A 548 -23.29 4.85 32.33
N PHE A 549 -23.01 5.12 31.05
CA PHE A 549 -21.79 4.69 30.40
C PHE A 549 -21.28 5.81 29.53
N ASP A 550 -19.98 5.80 29.30
CA ASP A 550 -19.33 6.68 28.36
C ASP A 550 -19.01 5.85 27.11
N PRO A 551 -19.38 6.30 25.89
CA PRO A 551 -19.00 5.63 24.65
C PRO A 551 -17.49 5.48 24.51
N ASP A 552 -16.72 6.47 24.99
CA ASP A 552 -15.28 6.55 24.80
C ASP A 552 -14.55 5.32 25.40
N LEU A 553 -13.56 4.83 24.64
CA LEU A 553 -12.83 3.63 25.00
C LEU A 553 -12.08 3.79 26.35
N LYS A 554 -12.41 2.94 27.32
CA LYS A 554 -11.85 2.87 28.70
C LYS A 554 -12.38 3.91 29.70
N GLN A 555 -13.47 4.61 29.41
CA GLN A 555 -14.10 5.52 30.38
C GLN A 555 -15.19 4.87 31.24
N SER A 556 -15.73 3.72 30.83
CA SER A 556 -16.68 2.91 31.61
C SER A 556 -16.12 2.54 32.99
N GLY A 557 -16.69 3.12 34.05
CA GLY A 557 -16.24 2.95 35.45
C GLY A 557 -15.38 4.10 36.01
N THR A 558 -15.17 5.16 35.24
CA THR A 558 -14.42 6.36 35.69
C THR A 558 -15.28 7.62 35.83
N LEU A 559 -16.58 7.51 35.55
CA LEU A 559 -17.56 8.58 35.67
C LEU A 559 -17.68 9.10 37.10
N SER A 560 -18.02 10.38 37.23
CA SER A 560 -18.32 11.01 38.52
C SER A 560 -19.74 11.55 38.56
N TYR A 561 -20.43 11.28 39.67
CA TYR A 561 -21.84 11.58 39.89
C TYR A 561 -22.00 12.71 40.90
N GLU A 562 -22.87 13.65 40.59
CA GLU A 562 -23.16 14.84 41.38
C GLU A 562 -24.65 15.17 41.29
N ILE A 563 -25.29 15.55 42.39
CA ILE A 563 -26.67 16.04 42.34
C ILE A 563 -26.64 17.43 41.71
N ALA A 564 -27.28 17.59 40.55
CA ALA A 564 -27.48 18.88 39.93
C ALA A 564 -28.60 19.64 40.64
N ASP A 565 -29.75 18.99 40.80
CA ASP A 565 -30.90 19.48 41.55
C ASP A 565 -31.85 18.33 41.93
N GLN A 566 -32.76 18.61 42.86
CA GLN A 566 -33.74 17.66 43.37
C GLN A 566 -35.01 18.41 43.80
N SER A 567 -36.15 17.74 43.74
CA SER A 567 -37.47 18.32 44.09
C SER A 567 -37.55 18.76 45.55
N VAL A 568 -36.92 17.99 46.45
CA VAL A 568 -36.86 18.26 47.89
C VAL A 568 -35.40 18.41 48.29
N ALA A 569 -34.98 19.64 48.58
CA ALA A 569 -33.58 19.95 48.86
C ALA A 569 -33.02 19.09 50.02
N GLY A 570 -31.95 18.34 49.77
CA GLY A 570 -31.27 17.52 50.75
C GLY A 570 -32.04 16.26 51.19
N LEU A 571 -33.06 15.83 50.44
CA LEU A 571 -33.75 14.55 50.70
C LEU A 571 -32.93 13.35 50.22
N PHE A 572 -32.23 13.50 49.09
CA PHE A 572 -31.38 12.45 48.53
C PHE A 572 -29.90 12.84 48.55
N SER A 573 -29.05 11.82 48.60
CA SER A 573 -27.60 11.90 48.39
C SER A 573 -27.20 10.92 47.27
N VAL A 574 -26.12 11.23 46.55
CA VAL A 574 -25.54 10.34 45.55
C VAL A 574 -24.07 10.09 45.85
N GLU A 575 -23.63 8.85 45.76
CA GLU A 575 -22.21 8.50 45.89
C GLU A 575 -21.45 8.83 44.60
N ARG A 576 -20.33 9.56 44.75
CA ARG A 576 -19.61 10.19 43.63
C ARG A 576 -19.05 9.19 42.60
N GLU A 577 -18.72 7.96 42.99
CA GLU A 577 -18.06 6.99 42.10
C GLU A 577 -19.01 5.90 41.58
N SER A 578 -20.02 5.51 42.37
CA SER A 578 -20.94 4.41 42.04
C SER A 578 -22.29 4.87 41.49
N GLY A 579 -22.62 6.17 41.61
CA GLY A 579 -23.94 6.69 41.27
C GLY A 579 -25.06 6.18 42.17
N LEU A 580 -24.72 5.61 43.33
CA LEU A 580 -25.68 5.05 44.29
C LEU A 580 -26.42 6.17 45.02
N VAL A 581 -27.72 6.23 44.81
CA VAL A 581 -28.66 7.18 45.42
C VAL A 581 -29.20 6.61 46.73
N SER A 582 -29.15 7.45 47.77
CA SER A 582 -29.64 7.13 49.11
C SER A 582 -30.50 8.25 49.67
N VAL A 583 -31.33 7.93 50.67
CA VAL A 583 -32.00 8.95 51.49
C VAL A 583 -30.96 9.63 52.37
N ALA A 584 -30.89 10.97 52.33
CA ALA A 584 -29.88 11.75 53.01
C ALA A 584 -30.23 11.96 54.49
N LEU A 585 -29.41 11.39 55.38
CA LEU A 585 -29.56 11.60 56.83
C LEU A 585 -29.37 13.08 57.22
N PRO A 586 -30.14 13.62 58.19
CA PRO A 586 -31.12 12.93 59.03
C PRO A 586 -32.55 12.91 58.48
N LYS A 587 -32.75 13.29 57.20
CA LYS A 587 -34.11 13.30 56.63
C LYS A 587 -34.61 11.88 56.45
N LEU A 588 -35.92 11.72 56.62
CA LEU A 588 -36.64 10.49 56.36
C LEU A 588 -37.42 10.65 55.06
N LEU A 589 -37.56 9.55 54.33
CA LEU A 589 -38.51 9.46 53.23
C LEU A 589 -39.86 9.14 53.85
N ASP A 590 -40.80 10.05 53.73
CA ASP A 590 -42.10 10.07 54.42
C ASP A 590 -43.13 10.45 53.34
N PHE A 591 -44.19 9.65 53.23
CA PHE A 591 -45.18 9.76 52.17
C PHE A 591 -46.03 11.03 52.34
N GLU A 592 -46.44 11.33 53.56
CA GLU A 592 -47.38 12.39 53.96
C GLU A 592 -46.78 13.79 53.73
N THR A 593 -45.46 13.92 53.87
CA THR A 593 -44.75 15.19 53.76
C THR A 593 -44.28 15.50 52.34
N VAL A 594 -44.19 14.51 51.45
CA VAL A 594 -43.73 14.71 50.08
C VAL A 594 -44.91 15.00 49.15
N GLN A 595 -44.90 16.20 48.57
CA GLN A 595 -45.95 16.67 47.66
C GLN A 595 -46.17 15.68 46.50
N LEU A 596 -47.43 15.29 46.28
CA LEU A 596 -47.86 14.31 45.26
C LEU A 596 -47.28 12.89 45.43
N HIS A 597 -46.67 12.57 46.58
CA HIS A 597 -46.02 11.28 46.84
C HIS A 597 -44.94 10.95 45.80
N GLN A 598 -44.36 11.99 45.18
CA GLN A 598 -43.35 11.88 44.14
C GLN A 598 -42.24 12.88 44.42
N ALA A 599 -41.01 12.39 44.41
CA ALA A 599 -39.82 13.21 44.43
C ALA A 599 -39.00 12.94 43.16
N TRP A 600 -38.20 13.90 42.72
CA TRP A 600 -37.30 13.69 41.59
C TRP A 600 -35.90 14.20 41.92
N ILE A 601 -34.90 13.60 41.27
CA ILE A 601 -33.50 13.98 41.38
C ILE A 601 -32.86 13.96 40.01
N ASN A 602 -32.14 15.04 39.68
CA ASN A 602 -31.30 15.14 38.51
C ASN A 602 -29.84 14.96 38.94
N VAL A 603 -29.16 14.01 38.33
CA VAL A 603 -27.75 13.74 38.60
C VAL A 603 -26.93 14.12 37.37
N ARG A 604 -25.98 15.03 37.57
CA ARG A 604 -24.93 15.34 36.62
C ARG A 604 -23.91 14.20 36.65
N VAL A 605 -23.68 13.61 35.50
CA VAL A 605 -22.65 12.60 35.27
C VAL A 605 -21.55 13.26 34.44
N THR A 606 -20.34 13.23 34.95
CA THR A 606 -19.17 13.88 34.34
C THR A 606 -18.12 12.82 34.03
N ASP A 607 -17.65 12.80 32.79
CA ASP A 607 -16.56 11.95 32.34
C ASP A 607 -15.20 12.43 32.91
N LYS A 608 -14.10 11.75 32.54
CA LYS A 608 -12.74 12.20 32.88
C LYS A 608 -11.96 12.67 31.65
N GLY A 609 -12.67 13.03 30.60
CA GLY A 609 -12.15 13.60 29.37
C GLY A 609 -11.41 14.90 29.56
N THR A 610 -10.68 15.30 28.51
CA THR A 610 -10.07 16.64 28.43
C THR A 610 -10.44 17.30 27.10
N PRO A 611 -11.35 18.30 27.07
CA PRO A 611 -12.14 18.81 28.21
C PRO A 611 -13.16 17.78 28.71
N SER A 612 -13.51 17.83 29.99
CA SER A 612 -14.52 16.93 30.56
C SER A 612 -15.92 17.32 30.08
N LEU A 613 -16.72 16.37 29.62
CA LEU A 613 -18.10 16.57 29.24
C LEU A 613 -19.05 16.02 30.30
N THR A 614 -20.28 16.56 30.29
CA THR A 614 -21.29 16.24 31.31
C THR A 614 -22.64 16.00 30.68
N SER A 615 -23.39 15.06 31.25
CA SER A 615 -24.79 14.77 30.93
C SER A 615 -25.65 14.75 32.20
N ILE A 616 -26.96 14.90 32.06
CA ILE A 616 -27.90 14.91 33.18
C ILE A 616 -28.84 13.72 33.04
N GLY A 617 -28.86 12.85 34.06
CA GLY A 617 -29.87 11.81 34.22
C GLY A 617 -30.99 12.26 35.15
N HIS A 618 -32.22 11.93 34.80
CA HIS A 618 -33.43 12.20 35.59
C HIS A 618 -33.94 10.92 36.24
N LEU A 619 -34.11 10.95 37.56
CA LEU A 619 -34.73 9.88 38.35
C LEU A 619 -36.00 10.40 39.01
N MET A 620 -37.14 9.80 38.67
CA MET A 620 -38.40 10.00 39.37
C MET A 620 -38.54 8.92 40.45
N VAL A 621 -38.83 9.33 41.68
CA VAL A 621 -39.05 8.47 42.84
C VAL A 621 -40.51 8.57 43.25
N GLN A 622 -41.27 7.52 43.01
CA GLN A 622 -42.63 7.38 43.54
C GLN A 622 -42.56 6.75 44.93
N ILE A 623 -43.10 7.44 45.92
CA ILE A 623 -43.11 6.99 47.31
C ILE A 623 -44.36 6.14 47.53
N LEU A 624 -44.18 4.98 48.17
CA LEU A 624 -45.27 4.10 48.56
C LEU A 624 -45.54 4.25 50.07
N ASP A 625 -46.80 4.50 50.38
CA ASP A 625 -47.42 4.61 51.71
C ASP A 625 -47.30 3.29 52.50
N VAL A 626 -47.06 3.41 53.82
CA VAL A 626 -47.04 2.34 54.82
C VAL A 626 -47.96 2.71 55.97
N ASN A 627 -49.04 1.93 56.13
CA ASN A 627 -50.03 2.10 57.20
C ASN A 627 -49.43 2.33 58.61
N GLU A 628 -49.81 3.44 59.23
CA GLU A 628 -49.36 3.90 60.53
C GLU A 628 -50.40 3.64 61.63
N VAL A 629 -50.14 4.07 62.87
CA VAL A 629 -51.08 3.88 63.99
C VAL A 629 -51.79 5.21 64.27
N PRO A 630 -53.14 5.26 64.35
CA PRO A 630 -53.84 6.47 64.71
C PRO A 630 -53.36 7.08 66.04
N THR A 631 -53.28 8.40 66.12
CA THR A 631 -52.79 9.14 67.28
C THR A 631 -53.92 9.89 67.99
N SER A 632 -53.86 9.93 69.33
CA SER A 632 -54.83 10.66 70.15
C SER A 632 -54.16 11.25 71.40
N VAL A 633 -54.83 12.23 72.02
CA VAL A 633 -54.39 12.79 73.31
C VAL A 633 -54.61 11.80 74.46
N GLY A 634 -53.71 11.81 75.46
CA GLY A 634 -53.59 10.72 76.44
C GLY A 634 -54.81 10.45 77.32
N ILE A 635 -55.42 11.46 77.95
CA ILE A 635 -56.57 11.32 78.87
C ILE A 635 -57.58 12.44 78.58
N LEU A 636 -58.88 12.12 78.64
CA LEU A 636 -60.00 13.05 78.47
C LEU A 636 -60.72 13.25 79.82
N ASP A 637 -60.87 14.49 80.28
CA ASP A 637 -61.61 14.82 81.51
C ASP A 637 -62.91 15.56 81.17
N LEU A 638 -64.02 15.17 81.81
CA LEU A 638 -65.34 15.77 81.60
C LEU A 638 -66.13 15.86 82.91
N VAL A 639 -66.89 16.95 83.09
CA VAL A 639 -67.78 17.16 84.23
C VAL A 639 -69.21 17.34 83.72
N VAL A 640 -70.16 16.56 84.26
CA VAL A 640 -71.55 16.51 83.78
C VAL A 640 -72.53 16.52 84.97
N PRO A 641 -73.56 17.39 84.98
CA PRO A 641 -74.61 17.37 86.01
C PRO A 641 -75.42 16.07 86.00
N GLU A 642 -75.87 15.59 87.17
CA GLU A 642 -76.61 14.33 87.24
C GLU A 642 -77.95 14.36 86.50
N ASN A 643 -78.60 15.53 86.44
CA ASN A 643 -79.85 15.74 85.72
C ASN A 643 -79.68 15.87 84.19
N THR A 644 -78.50 15.55 83.66
CA THR A 644 -78.23 15.59 82.21
C THR A 644 -79.12 14.57 81.49
N THR A 645 -79.78 15.04 80.42
CA THR A 645 -80.70 14.20 79.65
C THR A 645 -79.96 13.11 78.90
N ILE A 646 -80.52 11.90 78.91
CA ILE A 646 -80.08 10.79 78.05
C ILE A 646 -80.15 11.22 76.57
N GLY A 647 -79.15 10.83 75.78
CA GLY A 647 -78.96 11.17 74.38
C GLY A 647 -78.10 12.43 74.13
N THR A 648 -77.65 13.11 75.18
CA THR A 648 -76.79 14.30 75.05
C THR A 648 -75.39 13.90 74.58
N ILE A 649 -74.85 14.57 73.56
CA ILE A 649 -73.43 14.44 73.20
C ILE A 649 -72.61 15.15 74.28
N LEU A 650 -71.74 14.38 74.93
CA LEU A 650 -70.90 14.81 76.02
C LEU A 650 -69.58 15.41 75.53
N LEU A 651 -68.95 14.77 74.54
CA LEU A 651 -67.72 15.24 73.89
C LEU A 651 -67.56 14.65 72.49
N THR A 652 -66.67 15.23 71.70
CA THR A 652 -66.17 14.66 70.44
C THR A 652 -64.68 14.33 70.60
N TRP A 653 -64.30 13.08 70.39
CA TRP A 653 -62.92 12.61 70.57
C TRP A 653 -62.05 12.93 69.33
N ASP A 654 -61.06 13.82 69.49
CA ASP A 654 -60.08 14.14 68.44
C ASP A 654 -59.03 13.02 68.32
N VAL A 655 -59.17 12.19 67.28
CA VAL A 655 -58.22 11.15 66.88
C VAL A 655 -57.79 11.43 65.45
N ARG A 656 -56.49 11.39 65.19
CA ARG A 656 -55.92 11.65 63.87
C ARG A 656 -55.20 10.42 63.35
N ASP A 657 -55.35 10.19 62.06
CA ASP A 657 -54.60 9.21 61.32
C ASP A 657 -53.95 9.95 60.16
N ASP A 658 -52.64 9.80 60.03
CA ASP A 658 -51.86 10.51 59.01
C ASP A 658 -51.96 9.76 57.65
N ASP A 659 -52.38 8.48 57.66
CA ASP A 659 -52.60 7.67 56.46
C ASP A 659 -53.74 8.23 55.58
N VAL A 660 -53.46 8.40 54.29
CA VAL A 660 -54.39 9.08 53.38
C VAL A 660 -55.61 8.22 53.04
N GLY A 661 -56.79 8.73 53.39
CA GLY A 661 -58.08 8.18 52.95
C GLY A 661 -58.63 7.05 53.83
N GLN A 662 -58.02 6.81 54.98
CA GLN A 662 -58.50 5.83 55.95
C GLN A 662 -59.66 6.39 56.79
N GLN A 663 -60.64 5.54 57.09
CA GLN A 663 -61.78 5.90 57.96
C GLN A 663 -61.65 5.18 59.30
N LEU A 664 -61.58 5.96 60.37
CA LEU A 664 -61.48 5.44 61.72
C LEU A 664 -62.81 4.86 62.22
N THR A 665 -62.70 3.83 63.05
CA THR A 665 -63.82 3.22 63.77
C THR A 665 -63.68 3.43 65.27
N TYR A 666 -64.77 3.81 65.95
CA TYR A 666 -64.77 4.23 67.35
C TYR A 666 -65.61 3.29 68.24
N GLN A 667 -65.07 2.91 69.39
CA GLN A 667 -65.72 1.99 70.32
C GLN A 667 -65.48 2.37 71.78
N VAL A 668 -66.53 2.28 72.60
CA VAL A 668 -66.40 2.28 74.07
C VAL A 668 -66.09 0.84 74.50
N MET A 669 -64.99 0.65 75.20
CA MET A 669 -64.56 -0.67 75.65
C MET A 669 -65.44 -1.11 76.84
N SER A 670 -66.15 -2.23 76.69
CA SER A 670 -67.11 -2.69 77.70
C SER A 670 -66.42 -3.03 79.03
N GLY A 671 -66.87 -2.39 80.11
CA GLY A 671 -66.44 -2.66 81.49
C GLY A 671 -67.63 -2.60 82.45
N ALA A 672 -67.38 -2.29 83.73
CA ALA A 672 -68.41 -2.18 84.77
C ALA A 672 -69.52 -1.14 84.48
N TYR A 673 -69.29 -0.24 83.51
CA TYR A 673 -70.18 0.87 83.14
C TYR A 673 -70.80 0.69 81.74
N ALA A 674 -70.92 -0.55 81.27
CA ALA A 674 -71.50 -0.83 79.96
C ALA A 674 -72.92 -0.27 79.83
N GLY A 675 -73.19 0.46 78.75
CA GLY A 675 -74.47 1.11 78.51
C GLY A 675 -74.62 2.50 79.16
N LEU A 676 -73.60 3.03 79.84
CA LEU A 676 -73.60 4.41 80.33
C LEU A 676 -73.29 5.41 79.22
N LEU A 677 -72.28 5.12 78.40
CA LEU A 677 -71.87 5.94 77.25
C LEU A 677 -71.84 5.09 75.99
N SER A 678 -72.09 5.73 74.85
CA SER A 678 -71.87 5.12 73.54
C SER A 678 -71.31 6.14 72.56
N PHE A 679 -70.74 5.68 71.45
CA PHE A 679 -70.52 6.56 70.30
C PHE A 679 -71.81 6.61 69.48
N ARG A 680 -72.12 7.77 68.90
CA ARG A 680 -73.33 7.97 68.07
C ARG A 680 -73.48 6.91 66.98
N ASP A 681 -72.37 6.57 66.32
CA ASP A 681 -72.22 5.42 65.44
C ASP A 681 -70.74 5.00 65.40
N ASN A 682 -70.45 3.83 64.80
CA ASN A 682 -69.09 3.26 64.80
C ASN A 682 -68.08 4.07 63.97
N GLY A 683 -68.48 5.13 63.27
CA GLY A 683 -67.60 6.04 62.52
C GLY A 683 -67.61 7.48 63.05
N SER A 684 -68.37 7.76 64.12
CA SER A 684 -68.53 9.08 64.69
C SER A 684 -67.72 9.22 65.98
N PRO A 685 -66.86 10.23 66.10
CA PRO A 685 -66.10 10.50 67.33
C PRO A 685 -66.95 11.08 68.48
N ASP A 686 -68.24 11.32 68.27
CA ASP A 686 -69.17 11.88 69.26
C ASP A 686 -69.60 10.83 70.31
N VAL A 687 -69.27 11.09 71.57
CA VAL A 687 -69.67 10.26 72.73
C VAL A 687 -70.97 10.80 73.33
N SER A 688 -72.01 9.97 73.42
CA SER A 688 -73.32 10.30 74.00
C SER A 688 -73.57 9.59 75.33
N LEU A 689 -74.38 10.24 76.18
CA LEU A 689 -74.90 9.67 77.43
C LEU A 689 -76.10 8.76 77.15
N GLU A 690 -76.07 7.50 77.58
CA GLU A 690 -77.12 6.50 77.31
C GLU A 690 -77.93 6.10 78.56
N ALA A 691 -77.43 6.41 79.76
CA ALA A 691 -78.13 6.16 81.03
C ALA A 691 -78.12 7.40 81.92
N SER A 692 -79.10 7.49 82.83
CA SER A 692 -79.18 8.58 83.81
C SER A 692 -78.01 8.51 84.78
N LEU A 693 -77.50 9.68 85.14
CA LEU A 693 -76.50 9.84 86.20
C LEU A 693 -77.23 10.06 87.53
N ASN A 694 -76.66 9.54 88.61
CA ASN A 694 -77.14 9.79 89.98
C ASN A 694 -75.92 9.96 90.88
N PHE A 695 -75.81 11.15 91.48
CA PHE A 695 -74.66 11.55 92.27
C PHE A 695 -74.56 10.77 93.57
N GLU A 696 -75.69 10.50 94.23
CA GLU A 696 -75.76 9.78 95.51
C GLU A 696 -75.26 8.33 95.37
N LEU A 697 -75.41 7.75 94.18
CA LEU A 697 -74.91 6.42 93.84
C LEU A 697 -73.43 6.46 93.43
N MET A 698 -73.05 7.36 92.53
CA MET A 698 -71.68 7.43 92.02
C MET A 698 -71.33 8.83 91.49
N SER A 699 -70.28 9.42 92.04
CA SER A 699 -69.82 10.78 91.68
C SER A 699 -68.75 10.84 90.59
N GLN A 700 -68.12 9.71 90.21
CA GLN A 700 -67.06 9.67 89.20
C GLN A 700 -67.01 8.33 88.43
N TYR A 701 -66.71 8.38 87.12
CA TYR A 701 -66.49 7.22 86.25
C TYR A 701 -65.16 7.33 85.50
N GLU A 702 -64.52 6.20 85.20
CA GLU A 702 -63.35 6.10 84.32
C GLU A 702 -63.63 5.05 83.23
N ILE A 703 -63.65 5.48 81.97
CA ILE A 703 -64.16 4.70 80.82
C ILE A 703 -63.11 4.66 79.72
N MET A 704 -62.78 3.48 79.20
CA MET A 704 -61.79 3.33 78.13
C MET A 704 -62.43 3.44 76.75
N LEU A 705 -61.86 4.30 75.89
CA LEU A 705 -62.26 4.50 74.50
C LEU A 705 -61.20 3.91 73.56
N ARG A 706 -61.63 3.41 72.39
CA ARG A 706 -60.77 2.81 71.37
C ARG A 706 -61.13 3.35 69.99
N ALA A 707 -60.11 3.74 69.21
CA ALA A 707 -60.24 4.09 67.81
C ALA A 707 -59.29 3.23 66.96
N CYS A 708 -59.76 2.69 65.85
CA CYS A 708 -58.97 1.83 64.96
C CYS A 708 -59.08 2.28 63.51
N ASP A 709 -57.99 2.15 62.77
CA ASP A 709 -58.00 2.22 61.31
C ASP A 709 -58.70 0.99 60.68
N PRO A 710 -58.91 0.97 59.35
CA PRO A 710 -59.44 -0.20 58.62
C PRO A 710 -58.51 -1.42 58.60
N TYR A 711 -57.21 -1.24 58.85
CA TYR A 711 -56.17 -2.26 58.79
C TYR A 711 -55.76 -2.80 60.18
N THR A 712 -56.55 -2.50 61.20
CA THR A 712 -56.52 -2.98 62.58
C THR A 712 -55.46 -2.38 63.51
N MET A 713 -54.75 -1.32 63.14
CA MET A 713 -53.97 -0.54 64.10
C MET A 713 -54.91 0.36 64.91
N CYS A 714 -54.70 0.43 66.23
CA CYS A 714 -55.62 1.09 67.14
C CYS A 714 -54.94 1.91 68.21
N THR A 715 -55.61 2.99 68.63
CA THR A 715 -55.27 3.82 69.78
C THR A 715 -56.34 3.73 70.86
N THR A 716 -55.93 3.83 72.12
CA THR A 716 -56.84 3.80 73.28
C THR A 716 -56.57 4.96 74.23
N THR A 717 -57.64 5.48 74.85
CA THR A 717 -57.57 6.55 75.87
C THR A 717 -58.57 6.30 77.00
N PHE A 718 -58.42 7.01 78.12
CA PHE A 718 -59.37 7.00 79.23
C PHE A 718 -60.17 8.32 79.30
N LEU A 719 -61.48 8.21 79.45
CA LEU A 719 -62.44 9.27 79.75
C LEU A 719 -62.80 9.25 81.23
N ARG A 720 -62.47 10.32 81.95
CA ARG A 720 -62.86 10.53 83.35
C ARG A 720 -64.06 11.46 83.42
N LEU A 721 -65.19 10.94 83.88
CA LEU A 721 -66.46 11.64 83.97
C LEU A 721 -66.80 11.93 85.44
N ALA A 722 -66.82 13.19 85.85
CA ALA A 722 -67.27 13.59 87.18
C ALA A 722 -68.73 14.06 87.14
N VAL A 723 -69.55 13.56 88.07
CA VAL A 723 -70.98 13.91 88.22
C VAL A 723 -71.15 15.05 89.22
N LEU A 724 -72.02 16.02 88.91
CA LEU A 724 -72.36 17.14 89.80
C LEU A 724 -73.77 16.97 90.41
N ASP A 725 -73.83 17.02 91.74
CA ASP A 725 -75.01 16.95 92.64
C ASP A 725 -76.05 18.09 92.42
N CYS A 726 -77.35 17.77 92.42
CA CYS A 726 -78.49 18.64 92.20
C CYS A 726 -79.65 18.41 93.21
N ASN A 727 -80.24 19.49 93.75
CA ASN A 727 -81.28 19.44 94.80
C ASN A 727 -82.62 18.74 94.43
N GLU A 728 -83.20 17.98 95.37
CA GLU A 728 -84.43 17.18 95.25
C GLU A 728 -85.52 17.54 96.29
N PRO A 729 -86.82 17.26 96.07
CA PRO A 729 -87.90 17.58 97.02
C PRO A 729 -88.12 16.50 98.12
N PRO A 730 -88.63 16.88 99.32
CA PRO A 730 -88.93 15.92 100.40
C PRO A 730 -90.16 15.05 100.12
N SER A 731 -90.30 13.93 100.84
CA SER A 731 -91.40 12.95 100.72
C SER A 731 -92.00 12.52 102.08
N PHE A 732 -93.33 12.32 102.17
CA PHE A 732 -94.00 11.86 103.42
C PHE A 732 -93.80 10.34 103.67
N PHE A 733 -93.80 9.95 104.94
CA PHE A 733 -93.70 8.56 105.39
C PHE A 733 -94.96 8.10 106.17
N PRO A 734 -95.54 6.92 105.87
CA PRO A 734 -95.16 6.01 104.78
C PRO A 734 -95.47 6.64 103.41
N ASN A 735 -94.60 6.40 102.41
CA ASN A 735 -94.77 6.89 101.05
C ASN A 735 -95.84 6.05 100.32
N THR A 736 -97.09 6.24 100.74
CA THR A 736 -98.27 5.57 100.18
C THR A 736 -99.13 6.57 99.44
N THR A 737 -99.69 6.17 98.30
CA THR A 737 -100.65 6.96 97.51
C THR A 737 -102.03 7.10 98.16
N THR A 738 -102.18 6.69 99.42
CA THR A 738 -103.41 6.74 100.22
C THR A 738 -103.34 7.82 101.30
N ASN A 739 -104.51 8.33 101.72
CA ASN A 739 -104.60 9.33 102.80
C ASN A 739 -104.10 8.77 104.14
N LEU A 740 -103.50 9.62 104.99
CA LEU A 740 -103.07 9.24 106.34
C LEU A 740 -104.27 9.24 107.30
N GLU A 741 -104.60 8.10 107.91
CA GLU A 741 -105.76 7.95 108.81
C GLU A 741 -105.35 7.91 110.29
N PHE A 742 -106.06 8.68 111.12
CA PHE A 742 -105.93 8.70 112.58
C PHE A 742 -107.30 8.54 113.24
N ALA A 743 -107.33 8.17 114.52
CA ALA A 743 -108.55 8.06 115.30
C ALA A 743 -108.46 8.86 116.61
N VAL A 744 -109.60 9.36 117.09
CA VAL A 744 -109.72 10.10 118.35
C VAL A 744 -110.98 9.66 119.10
N ALA A 745 -110.91 9.43 120.41
CA ALA A 745 -112.10 9.09 121.17
C ALA A 745 -113.06 10.28 121.29
N SER A 746 -114.36 9.98 121.31
CA SER A 746 -115.43 10.98 121.47
C SER A 746 -115.37 11.82 122.75
N HIS A 747 -114.56 11.43 123.74
CA HIS A 747 -114.37 12.14 125.00
C HIS A 747 -112.94 12.68 125.18
N ALA A 748 -112.12 12.70 124.12
CA ALA A 748 -110.76 13.22 124.15
C ALA A 748 -110.73 14.69 124.64
N THR A 749 -109.74 15.02 125.47
CA THR A 749 -109.61 16.35 126.07
C THR A 749 -108.60 17.22 125.30
N LEU A 750 -108.50 18.49 125.68
CA LEU A 750 -107.54 19.41 125.10
C LEU A 750 -106.11 18.87 125.26
N GLY A 751 -105.34 18.84 124.17
CA GLY A 751 -103.96 18.36 124.17
C GLY A 751 -103.81 16.85 124.01
N THR A 752 -104.89 16.09 123.81
CA THR A 752 -104.79 14.68 123.45
C THR A 752 -104.02 14.54 122.13
N VAL A 753 -102.92 13.79 122.18
CA VAL A 753 -102.09 13.43 121.03
C VAL A 753 -102.79 12.30 120.27
N ILE A 754 -102.94 12.46 118.96
CA ILE A 754 -103.62 11.49 118.10
C ILE A 754 -102.68 10.80 117.10
N GLY A 755 -101.45 11.30 116.94
CA GLY A 755 -100.42 10.68 116.10
C GLY A 755 -99.28 11.65 115.74
N VAL A 756 -98.33 11.20 114.92
CA VAL A 756 -97.18 12.01 114.46
C VAL A 756 -97.01 11.85 112.94
N LEU A 757 -96.79 12.95 112.22
CA LEU A 757 -96.44 12.98 110.80
C LEU A 757 -94.93 12.83 110.61
N GLN A 758 -94.49 12.04 109.61
CA GLN A 758 -93.09 11.80 109.29
C GLN A 758 -92.81 12.07 107.79
N ALA A 759 -91.58 12.49 107.46
CA ALA A 759 -91.12 12.76 106.10
C ALA A 759 -89.58 12.61 106.00
N VAL A 760 -89.06 12.38 104.79
CA VAL A 760 -87.62 12.21 104.48
C VAL A 760 -87.24 13.02 103.23
N ASP A 761 -86.01 13.53 103.19
CA ASP A 761 -85.42 14.27 102.06
C ASP A 761 -84.16 13.54 101.56
N PRO A 762 -83.99 13.32 100.24
CA PRO A 762 -82.77 12.76 99.67
C PRO A 762 -81.53 13.64 99.88
N ASP A 763 -81.68 14.96 99.95
CA ASP A 763 -80.58 15.90 100.17
C ASP A 763 -80.02 15.75 101.60
N PHE A 764 -78.74 15.40 101.71
CA PHE A 764 -78.10 15.15 102.99
C PHE A 764 -78.05 16.42 103.88
N GLY A 765 -78.72 16.36 105.04
CA GLY A 765 -78.64 17.37 106.09
C GLY A 765 -79.76 18.43 106.09
N ASP A 766 -80.79 18.26 105.27
CA ASP A 766 -81.91 19.20 105.19
C ASP A 766 -82.87 19.10 106.40
N VAL A 767 -83.43 20.25 106.81
CA VAL A 767 -84.34 20.38 107.97
C VAL A 767 -85.78 20.52 107.51
N LEU A 768 -86.63 19.56 107.88
CA LEU A 768 -88.03 19.50 107.47
C LEU A 768 -88.96 20.31 108.37
N THR A 769 -89.93 21.01 107.77
CA THR A 769 -90.96 21.78 108.52
C THR A 769 -92.38 21.32 108.16
N PHE A 770 -93.17 20.92 109.17
CA PHE A 770 -94.56 20.45 109.02
C PHE A 770 -95.59 21.56 109.23
N SER A 771 -96.69 21.52 108.49
CA SER A 771 -97.84 22.41 108.69
C SER A 771 -99.16 21.78 108.26
N LEU A 772 -100.27 22.22 108.85
CA LEU A 772 -101.64 21.82 108.46
C LEU A 772 -102.34 22.96 107.74
N VAL A 773 -103.07 22.61 106.69
CA VAL A 773 -103.90 23.51 105.90
C VAL A 773 -105.32 22.95 105.82
N SER A 774 -106.33 23.84 105.82
CA SER A 774 -107.74 23.44 105.66
C SER A 774 -107.96 22.76 104.31
N SER A 775 -108.65 21.63 104.31
CA SER A 775 -109.05 20.95 103.07
C SER A 775 -110.42 21.47 102.61
N ALA A 776 -110.53 21.97 101.37
CA ALA A 776 -111.69 22.76 100.94
C ALA A 776 -112.95 21.95 100.51
N ASN A 777 -112.90 20.60 100.52
CA ASN A 777 -113.96 19.75 99.93
C ASN A 777 -114.43 18.64 100.89
N PHE A 778 -115.69 18.71 101.38
CA PHE A 778 -116.29 17.72 102.31
C PHE A 778 -117.49 17.00 101.66
N PRO A 779 -117.50 15.65 101.56
CA PRO A 779 -118.53 14.95 100.77
C PRO A 779 -119.87 14.68 101.48
N THR A 780 -119.97 14.74 102.82
CA THR A 780 -121.19 14.37 103.58
C THR A 780 -121.33 15.14 104.90
N THR A 781 -122.53 15.16 105.51
CA THR A 781 -122.81 15.89 106.77
C THR A 781 -122.01 15.41 108.00
N ASN A 782 -121.43 14.21 107.94
CA ASN A 782 -120.65 13.62 109.04
C ASN A 782 -119.14 13.85 108.87
N VAL A 783 -118.70 14.47 107.76
CA VAL A 783 -117.30 14.84 107.52
C VAL A 783 -117.14 16.35 107.67
N LYS A 784 -116.22 16.78 108.53
CA LYS A 784 -116.00 18.19 108.88
C LYS A 784 -114.56 18.62 108.61
N ASP A 785 -114.31 19.93 108.55
CA ASP A 785 -112.95 20.46 108.50
C ASP A 785 -112.25 20.23 109.84
N GLY A 786 -111.09 19.60 109.80
CA GLY A 786 -110.25 19.43 110.99
C GLY A 786 -109.50 20.71 111.37
N ALA A 787 -109.51 21.75 110.52
CA ALA A 787 -108.79 22.99 110.78
C ALA A 787 -109.33 23.70 112.04
N GLY A 788 -108.46 23.90 113.04
CA GLY A 788 -108.82 24.46 114.34
C GLY A 788 -109.40 23.44 115.34
N VAL A 789 -109.73 22.23 114.89
CA VAL A 789 -110.02 21.06 115.75
C VAL A 789 -108.71 20.39 116.15
N PHE A 790 -107.79 20.25 115.19
CA PHE A 790 -106.45 19.67 115.38
C PHE A 790 -105.33 20.68 115.10
N ALA A 791 -104.17 20.47 115.70
CA ALA A 791 -102.94 21.22 115.48
C ALA A 791 -101.75 20.28 115.30
N VAL A 792 -100.76 20.68 114.51
CA VAL A 792 -99.48 19.96 114.34
C VAL A 792 -98.32 20.76 114.91
N ASN A 793 -97.34 20.09 115.51
CA ASN A 793 -96.05 20.68 115.85
C ASN A 793 -95.18 20.81 114.59
N PRO A 794 -94.71 22.02 114.22
CA PRO A 794 -93.94 22.21 112.98
C PRO A 794 -92.60 21.49 112.91
N GLN A 795 -92.01 21.12 114.05
CA GLN A 795 -90.71 20.44 114.12
C GLN A 795 -90.84 18.94 114.36
N SER A 796 -91.76 18.52 115.24
CA SER A 796 -91.90 17.10 115.59
C SER A 796 -92.94 16.35 114.76
N GLY A 797 -93.82 17.05 114.03
CA GLY A 797 -94.92 16.43 113.29
C GLY A 797 -96.09 15.95 114.17
N GLU A 798 -96.06 16.18 115.48
CA GLU A 798 -97.04 15.69 116.44
C GLU A 798 -98.42 16.36 116.28
N LEU A 799 -99.47 15.56 116.13
CA LEU A 799 -100.86 15.95 115.87
C LEU A 799 -101.69 15.87 117.16
N THR A 800 -102.35 16.96 117.54
CA THR A 800 -103.05 17.10 118.84
C THR A 800 -104.44 17.74 118.70
N VAL A 801 -105.32 17.49 119.67
CA VAL A 801 -106.61 18.18 119.80
C VAL A 801 -106.39 19.59 120.37
N ALA A 802 -106.75 20.63 119.61
CA ALA A 802 -106.21 21.99 119.82
C ALA A 802 -107.04 22.92 120.73
N LEU A 803 -108.37 22.77 120.89
CA LEU A 803 -109.23 23.74 121.61
C LEU A 803 -110.37 23.11 122.43
N LEU A 804 -110.73 23.73 123.58
CA LEU A 804 -111.82 23.31 124.48
C LEU A 804 -113.22 23.30 123.83
N ARG A 805 -113.43 24.11 122.77
CA ARG A 805 -114.68 24.07 121.98
C ARG A 805 -114.73 22.90 121.00
N SER A 806 -113.59 22.29 120.71
CA SER A 806 -113.44 21.20 119.75
C SER A 806 -113.87 19.85 120.34
N VAL A 807 -113.75 19.66 121.66
CA VAL A 807 -114.23 18.46 122.37
C VAL A 807 -115.74 18.24 122.18
N GLN A 808 -116.53 19.31 122.10
CA GLN A 808 -117.97 19.20 121.82
C GLN A 808 -118.29 18.70 120.41
N GLN A 809 -117.34 18.77 119.47
CA GLN A 809 -117.52 18.35 118.08
C GLN A 809 -117.12 16.89 117.84
N LEU A 810 -116.40 16.28 118.78
CA LEU A 810 -115.97 14.88 118.75
C LEU A 810 -117.14 13.95 119.11
N GLN A 811 -118.19 13.95 118.28
CA GLN A 811 -119.27 12.96 118.36
C GLN A 811 -118.90 11.71 117.57
N THR A 812 -119.11 10.54 118.17
CA THR A 812 -118.85 9.23 117.53
C THR A 812 -119.54 9.15 116.18
N GLY A 813 -118.79 8.75 115.15
CA GLY A 813 -119.27 8.66 113.77
C GLY A 813 -119.03 9.91 112.90
N ASN A 814 -118.45 10.98 113.45
CA ASN A 814 -117.90 12.08 112.66
C ASN A 814 -116.46 11.76 112.20
N SER A 815 -116.06 12.32 111.06
CA SER A 815 -114.67 12.30 110.57
C SER A 815 -114.22 13.71 110.21
N PHE A 816 -112.92 14.00 110.34
CA PHE A 816 -112.33 15.29 110.02
C PHE A 816 -111.26 15.13 108.94
N ILE A 817 -111.22 16.02 107.94
CA ILE A 817 -110.21 15.97 106.87
C ILE A 817 -109.33 17.23 106.91
N LEU A 818 -108.02 17.04 106.73
CA LEU A 818 -106.96 18.07 106.74
C LEU A 818 -105.95 17.80 105.62
N THR A 819 -105.17 18.80 105.21
CA THR A 819 -104.00 18.60 104.34
C THR A 819 -102.74 18.94 105.12
N ALA A 820 -101.78 18.01 105.19
CA ALA A 820 -100.45 18.26 105.71
C ALA A 820 -99.49 18.67 104.60
N LYS A 821 -98.60 19.62 104.90
CA LYS A 821 -97.49 20.06 104.04
C LYS A 821 -96.17 19.87 104.78
N VAL A 822 -95.17 19.32 104.10
CA VAL A 822 -93.76 19.31 104.53
C VAL A 822 -92.90 20.00 103.50
N ALA A 823 -91.92 20.79 103.95
CA ALA A 823 -90.99 21.53 103.11
C ALA A 823 -89.55 21.38 103.61
N ASP A 824 -88.61 21.38 102.68
CA ASP A 824 -87.16 21.41 102.91
C ASP A 824 -86.65 22.84 103.20
N LEU A 825 -85.33 23.01 103.39
CA LEU A 825 -84.74 24.32 103.68
C LEU A 825 -84.65 25.23 102.42
N LYS A 826 -84.59 24.62 101.23
CA LYS A 826 -84.39 25.30 99.94
C LYS A 826 -85.70 25.65 99.23
N GLY A 827 -86.84 25.32 99.84
CA GLY A 827 -88.19 25.73 99.44
C GLY A 827 -88.98 24.72 98.63
N LEU A 828 -88.45 23.52 98.35
CA LEU A 828 -89.23 22.43 97.75
C LEU A 828 -90.15 21.80 98.81
N ALA A 829 -91.38 21.48 98.42
CA ALA A 829 -92.39 21.03 99.36
C ALA A 829 -93.38 20.05 98.73
N VAL A 830 -93.86 19.12 99.55
CA VAL A 830 -94.90 18.14 99.19
C VAL A 830 -96.08 18.22 100.16
N THR A 831 -97.28 17.84 99.70
CA THR A 831 -98.52 17.84 100.49
C THR A 831 -99.22 16.48 100.47
N THR A 832 -99.85 16.07 101.57
CA THR A 832 -100.67 14.86 101.68
C THR A 832 -101.98 15.12 102.45
N THR A 833 -102.98 14.26 102.30
CA THR A 833 -104.29 14.39 102.98
C THR A 833 -104.36 13.52 104.23
N ILE A 834 -104.93 14.07 105.31
CA ILE A 834 -105.13 13.44 106.62
C ILE A 834 -106.62 13.29 106.91
N ILE A 835 -107.04 12.13 107.44
CA ILE A 835 -108.40 11.85 107.91
C ILE A 835 -108.35 11.45 109.39
N VAL A 836 -109.12 12.13 110.25
CA VAL A 836 -109.25 11.80 111.68
C VAL A 836 -110.67 11.35 112.01
N ASN A 837 -110.85 10.08 112.40
CA ASN A 837 -112.14 9.47 112.70
C ASN A 837 -112.47 9.51 114.20
N VAL A 838 -113.71 9.85 114.57
CA VAL A 838 -114.15 9.86 115.97
C VAL A 838 -114.78 8.52 116.38
N VAL A 839 -114.17 7.82 117.34
CA VAL A 839 -114.53 6.45 117.75
C VAL A 839 -115.16 6.35 119.16
N ALA A 840 -115.69 5.16 119.50
CA ALA A 840 -116.40 4.84 120.76
C ALA A 840 -115.44 4.52 121.94
N ASN A 841 -115.96 4.38 123.17
CA ASN A 841 -115.22 4.41 124.45
C ASN A 841 -114.29 3.22 124.83
N ASN A 842 -114.11 2.20 123.98
CA ASN A 842 -113.11 1.15 124.22
C ASN A 842 -112.79 0.45 122.90
N VAL A 843 -111.57 0.60 122.38
CA VAL A 843 -111.16 0.11 121.05
C VAL A 843 -109.75 -0.49 121.16
N PRO A 844 -109.43 -1.61 120.50
CA PRO A 844 -108.06 -2.13 120.56
C PRO A 844 -107.03 -1.10 120.05
N PRO A 845 -105.79 -1.10 120.57
CA PRO A 845 -104.71 -0.25 120.07
C PRO A 845 -104.52 -0.41 118.56
N VAL A 846 -104.26 0.68 117.86
CA VAL A 846 -104.05 0.69 116.41
C VAL A 846 -102.57 0.88 116.11
N CYS A 847 -101.99 -0.08 115.40
CA CYS A 847 -100.61 0.02 114.89
C CYS A 847 -100.61 0.73 113.54
N GLN A 848 -99.63 1.60 113.31
CA GLN A 848 -99.31 2.06 111.96
C GLN A 848 -98.86 0.89 111.08
N THR A 849 -99.26 0.89 109.81
CA THR A 849 -98.88 -0.14 108.84
C THR A 849 -97.52 0.16 108.22
N GLY A 850 -96.71 -0.87 107.94
CA GLY A 850 -95.46 -0.72 107.20
C GLY A 850 -94.30 -0.16 108.01
N ILE A 851 -94.25 -0.44 109.32
CA ILE A 851 -93.15 -0.03 110.19
C ILE A 851 -91.87 -0.69 109.69
N LEU A 852 -90.92 0.13 109.23
CA LEU A 852 -89.59 -0.29 108.81
C LEU A 852 -88.59 0.07 109.90
N ALA A 853 -87.72 -0.88 110.24
CA ALA A 853 -86.60 -0.66 111.12
C ALA A 853 -85.33 -1.13 110.42
N TYR A 854 -84.23 -0.47 110.73
CA TYR A 854 -82.93 -0.78 110.15
C TYR A 854 -81.97 -1.17 111.26
N MET A 855 -81.07 -2.09 110.94
CA MET A 855 -79.94 -2.45 111.79
C MET A 855 -78.76 -2.80 110.89
N ASP A 856 -77.55 -2.44 111.31
CA ASP A 856 -76.33 -2.87 110.63
C ASP A 856 -76.26 -4.40 110.58
N GLU A 857 -75.79 -4.97 109.48
CA GLU A 857 -75.64 -6.43 109.34
C GLU A 857 -74.73 -7.05 110.42
N SER A 858 -73.77 -6.27 110.93
CA SER A 858 -72.83 -6.67 111.98
C SER A 858 -73.28 -6.27 113.40
N ALA A 859 -74.53 -5.84 113.58
CA ALA A 859 -75.04 -5.36 114.86
C ALA A 859 -74.93 -6.41 115.99
N ALA A 860 -74.21 -6.05 117.06
CA ALA A 860 -73.99 -6.93 118.21
C ALA A 860 -75.26 -7.13 119.06
N ALA A 861 -75.28 -8.18 119.88
CA ALA A 861 -76.34 -8.39 120.87
C ALA A 861 -76.45 -7.19 121.83
N GLY A 862 -77.67 -6.69 122.03
CA GLY A 862 -77.97 -5.47 122.78
C GLY A 862 -78.20 -4.23 121.92
N THR A 863 -77.92 -4.30 120.60
CA THR A 863 -78.18 -3.18 119.68
C THR A 863 -79.69 -2.90 119.59
N LEU A 864 -80.07 -1.63 119.69
CA LEU A 864 -81.45 -1.18 119.54
C LEU A 864 -81.82 -1.15 118.05
N VAL A 865 -82.95 -1.74 117.69
CA VAL A 865 -83.44 -1.82 116.30
C VAL A 865 -84.62 -0.89 116.14
N GLY A 866 -84.49 0.10 115.27
CA GLY A 866 -85.51 1.13 115.05
C GLY A 866 -85.87 1.93 116.32
N SER A 867 -86.92 2.74 116.22
CA SER A 867 -87.46 3.51 117.34
C SER A 867 -88.44 2.69 118.20
N PRO A 868 -88.72 3.10 119.46
CA PRO A 868 -89.68 2.39 120.31
C PRO A 868 -91.06 2.27 119.66
N LEU A 869 -91.65 1.06 119.67
CA LEU A 869 -92.97 0.83 119.05
C LEU A 869 -94.11 1.61 119.71
N SER A 870 -93.93 2.11 120.93
CA SER A 870 -94.85 3.07 121.56
C SER A 870 -95.10 4.34 120.73
N SER A 871 -94.19 4.73 119.83
CA SER A 871 -94.39 5.87 118.92
C SER A 871 -95.21 5.54 117.67
N TYR A 872 -95.37 4.25 117.35
CA TYR A 872 -96.08 3.75 116.17
C TYR A 872 -97.43 3.10 116.51
N VAL A 873 -97.74 3.02 117.81
CA VAL A 873 -99.01 2.54 118.32
C VAL A 873 -99.75 3.72 118.92
N THR A 874 -100.98 3.90 118.48
CA THR A 874 -101.89 4.88 119.03
C THR A 874 -103.11 4.15 119.55
N ASP A 875 -103.66 4.66 120.64
CA ASP A 875 -104.93 4.21 121.16
C ASP A 875 -105.85 5.42 121.25
N ALA A 876 -107.11 5.21 120.89
CA ALA A 876 -108.10 6.25 121.02
C ALA A 876 -108.45 6.50 122.50
N ASP A 877 -108.23 5.51 123.37
CA ASP A 877 -108.54 5.58 124.79
C ASP A 877 -107.55 6.48 125.57
N ILE A 878 -108.07 7.22 126.55
CA ILE A 878 -107.29 8.27 127.24
C ILE A 878 -106.40 7.65 128.32
N GLY A 879 -105.09 7.93 128.24
CA GLY A 879 -104.14 7.62 129.31
C GLY A 879 -103.67 6.17 129.34
N THR A 880 -103.88 5.43 128.24
CA THR A 880 -103.52 4.02 128.08
C THR A 880 -102.00 3.83 128.14
N THR A 881 -101.54 2.88 128.95
CA THR A 881 -100.17 2.35 128.86
C THR A 881 -100.15 1.06 128.06
N PHE A 882 -99.11 0.89 127.24
CA PHE A 882 -98.99 -0.26 126.35
C PHE A 882 -98.05 -1.32 126.95
N VAL A 883 -98.47 -2.57 126.84
CA VAL A 883 -97.63 -3.73 127.12
C VAL A 883 -97.31 -4.44 125.82
N PHE A 884 -96.02 -4.49 125.49
CA PHE A 884 -95.50 -5.12 124.27
C PHE A 884 -94.96 -6.53 124.57
N SER A 885 -95.23 -7.46 123.66
CA SER A 885 -94.65 -8.80 123.71
C SER A 885 -94.27 -9.27 122.31
N LEU A 886 -93.15 -9.96 122.20
CA LEU A 886 -92.61 -10.48 120.94
C LEU A 886 -92.01 -11.86 121.17
N GLN A 887 -92.27 -12.76 120.24
CA GLN A 887 -91.55 -14.02 120.09
C GLN A 887 -90.86 -14.02 118.72
N HIS A 888 -89.54 -13.82 118.68
CA HIS A 888 -88.73 -13.80 117.45
C HIS A 888 -87.37 -14.49 117.68
N PRO A 889 -86.75 -15.13 116.67
CA PRO A 889 -85.55 -15.95 116.87
C PRO A 889 -84.33 -15.20 117.44
N PHE A 890 -84.15 -13.93 117.04
CA PHE A 890 -83.00 -13.12 117.42
C PHE A 890 -83.35 -11.67 117.79
N LEU A 891 -84.65 -11.37 117.98
CA LEU A 891 -85.12 -10.06 118.44
C LEU A 891 -85.95 -10.24 119.71
N SER A 892 -85.79 -9.30 120.64
CA SER A 892 -86.63 -9.16 121.82
C SER A 892 -87.25 -7.77 121.84
N VAL A 893 -88.34 -7.59 122.58
CA VAL A 893 -89.01 -6.29 122.73
C VAL A 893 -89.05 -5.87 124.19
N ASN A 894 -88.78 -4.59 124.47
CA ASN A 894 -89.00 -4.02 125.79
C ASN A 894 -90.51 -3.96 126.08
N PRO A 895 -91.01 -4.59 127.15
CA PRO A 895 -92.45 -4.68 127.40
C PRO A 895 -93.15 -3.34 127.64
N SER A 896 -92.43 -2.28 128.01
CA SER A 896 -93.01 -0.97 128.34
C SER A 896 -92.89 0.05 127.21
N SER A 897 -91.80 0.02 126.44
CA SER A 897 -91.54 1.01 125.38
C SER A 897 -91.79 0.47 123.98
N GLY A 898 -91.82 -0.85 123.81
CA GLY A 898 -91.87 -1.49 122.50
C GLY A 898 -90.54 -1.45 121.74
N GLN A 899 -89.44 -1.06 122.38
CA GLN A 899 -88.12 -1.01 121.74
C GLN A 899 -87.65 -2.42 121.38
N LEU A 900 -87.32 -2.64 120.10
CA LEU A 900 -86.71 -3.88 119.64
C LEU A 900 -85.21 -3.88 119.95
N VAL A 901 -84.70 -5.03 120.35
CA VAL A 901 -83.29 -5.25 120.72
C VAL A 901 -82.80 -6.57 120.13
N VAL A 902 -81.64 -6.54 119.48
CA VAL A 902 -80.95 -7.72 118.95
C VAL A 902 -80.50 -8.62 120.10
N THR A 903 -80.86 -9.91 120.07
CA THR A 903 -80.44 -10.89 121.08
C THR A 903 -79.25 -11.75 120.62
N SER A 904 -78.97 -11.85 119.32
CA SER A 904 -77.78 -12.48 118.75
C SER A 904 -77.38 -11.85 117.41
N GLY A 905 -76.10 -11.49 117.27
CA GLY A 905 -75.57 -10.57 116.23
C GLY A 905 -74.97 -11.25 114.99
N SER A 906 -75.62 -12.25 114.41
CA SER A 906 -75.11 -12.93 113.21
C SER A 906 -76.20 -13.61 112.36
N ASN A 907 -77.37 -12.98 112.22
CA ASN A 907 -78.52 -13.62 111.54
C ASN A 907 -79.08 -12.84 110.34
N LEU A 908 -78.59 -11.64 110.06
CA LEU A 908 -78.90 -10.89 108.85
C LEU A 908 -77.58 -10.46 108.21
N ASP A 909 -77.45 -10.66 106.91
CA ASP A 909 -76.25 -10.43 106.11
C ASP A 909 -76.70 -9.75 104.81
N PHE A 910 -76.16 -8.56 104.51
CA PHE A 910 -76.55 -7.75 103.36
C PHE A 910 -76.04 -8.38 102.05
N GLU A 911 -74.83 -8.96 102.07
CA GLU A 911 -74.15 -9.57 100.93
C GLU A 911 -74.68 -10.99 100.62
N SER A 912 -75.38 -11.60 101.58
CA SER A 912 -76.12 -12.85 101.37
C SER A 912 -77.45 -12.62 100.64
N SER A 913 -77.57 -13.18 99.44
CA SER A 913 -78.82 -13.21 98.65
C SER A 913 -80.05 -13.84 99.33
N THR A 914 -79.94 -14.38 100.54
CA THR A 914 -81.00 -15.18 101.17
C THR A 914 -81.66 -14.58 102.40
N GLN A 915 -81.03 -13.66 103.15
CA GLN A 915 -81.59 -13.09 104.40
C GLN A 915 -81.09 -11.67 104.72
N ASN A 916 -81.34 -10.71 103.82
CA ASN A 916 -81.03 -9.28 104.07
C ASN A 916 -82.16 -8.53 104.80
N SER A 917 -83.30 -9.18 105.08
CA SER A 917 -84.40 -8.61 105.86
C SER A 917 -85.23 -9.70 106.58
N THR A 918 -85.90 -9.32 107.66
CA THR A 918 -86.85 -10.17 108.42
C THR A 918 -88.09 -9.38 108.83
N SER A 919 -89.15 -10.05 109.30
CA SER A 919 -90.33 -9.39 109.87
C SER A 919 -90.63 -9.88 111.30
N ALA A 920 -90.87 -8.96 112.23
CA ALA A 920 -91.25 -9.24 113.61
C ALA A 920 -92.72 -8.83 113.87
N SER A 921 -93.56 -9.79 114.28
CA SER A 921 -94.96 -9.54 114.67
C SER A 921 -95.02 -9.32 116.19
N VAL A 922 -95.09 -8.06 116.61
CA VAL A 922 -95.16 -7.65 118.02
C VAL A 922 -96.62 -7.56 118.42
N VAL A 923 -97.01 -8.18 119.54
CA VAL A 923 -98.35 -8.02 120.10
C VAL A 923 -98.32 -6.86 121.10
N VAL A 924 -99.18 -5.87 120.89
CA VAL A 924 -99.40 -4.75 121.80
C VAL A 924 -100.76 -4.90 122.46
N MET A 925 -100.78 -4.79 123.78
CA MET A 925 -101.99 -4.87 124.60
C MET A 925 -102.14 -3.58 125.40
N ASP A 926 -103.36 -3.07 125.49
CA ASP A 926 -103.69 -1.97 126.41
C ASP A 926 -103.66 -2.43 127.88
N ASP A 927 -103.55 -1.48 128.82
CA ASP A 927 -103.54 -1.77 130.25
C ASP A 927 -104.94 -1.98 130.86
N GLY A 928 -106.01 -1.78 130.08
CA GLY A 928 -107.40 -1.85 130.50
C GLY A 928 -107.78 -0.97 131.71
N ALA A 929 -106.91 -0.07 132.17
CA ALA A 929 -106.90 0.41 133.55
C ALA A 929 -107.93 1.51 133.86
N TYR A 930 -108.72 1.95 132.87
CA TYR A 930 -109.78 2.97 133.06
C TYR A 930 -111.17 2.58 132.52
N HIS A 931 -111.40 1.28 132.22
CA HIS A 931 -112.58 0.83 131.45
C HIS A 931 -113.60 -0.03 132.21
N ASN A 932 -114.10 0.39 133.39
CA ASN A 932 -115.28 -0.20 134.06
C ASN A 932 -115.35 -1.75 134.15
N GLY A 933 -114.22 -2.46 134.15
CA GLY A 933 -114.16 -3.93 134.22
C GLY A 933 -114.36 -4.67 132.89
N LEU A 934 -114.21 -4.00 131.74
CA LEU A 934 -114.10 -4.65 130.42
C LEU A 934 -112.62 -4.98 130.15
N GLY A 935 -112.32 -6.20 129.72
CA GLY A 935 -110.95 -6.75 129.66
C GLY A 935 -110.02 -6.07 128.66
N THR A 936 -108.73 -6.39 128.75
CA THR A 936 -107.68 -5.85 127.86
C THR A 936 -107.87 -6.31 126.41
N LEU A 937 -107.65 -5.42 125.45
CA LEU A 937 -107.66 -5.73 124.03
C LEU A 937 -106.25 -5.65 123.46
N ALA A 938 -105.98 -6.44 122.43
CA ALA A 938 -104.65 -6.54 121.83
C ALA A 938 -104.72 -6.54 120.32
N THR A 939 -103.71 -5.92 119.71
CA THR A 939 -103.46 -5.89 118.27
C THR A 939 -102.02 -6.36 118.01
N SER A 940 -101.76 -6.91 116.82
CA SER A 940 -100.39 -7.23 116.41
C SER A 940 -99.86 -6.23 115.39
N CYS A 941 -98.73 -5.60 115.71
CA CYS A 941 -97.96 -4.74 114.81
C CYS A 941 -96.89 -5.56 114.09
N VAL A 942 -96.85 -5.49 112.76
CA VAL A 942 -95.77 -6.12 111.96
C VAL A 942 -94.69 -5.09 111.68
N VAL A 943 -93.45 -5.40 112.04
CA VAL A 943 -92.26 -4.57 111.83
C VAL A 943 -91.32 -5.29 110.86
N TYR A 944 -90.95 -4.64 109.76
CA TYR A 944 -89.97 -5.15 108.80
C TYR A 944 -88.58 -4.62 109.15
N VAL A 945 -87.63 -5.52 109.42
CA VAL A 945 -86.26 -5.18 109.79
C VAL A 945 -85.34 -5.48 108.61
N VAL A 946 -84.63 -4.46 108.12
CA VAL A 946 -83.72 -4.56 106.97
C VAL A 946 -82.27 -4.37 107.44
N ALA A 947 -81.36 -5.22 106.96
CA ALA A 947 -79.94 -5.09 107.21
C ALA A 947 -79.37 -3.91 106.39
N LEU A 948 -78.54 -3.09 107.03
CA LEU A 948 -77.73 -2.10 106.35
C LEU A 948 -76.33 -2.67 106.11
N ASP A 949 -75.86 -2.51 104.88
CA ASP A 949 -74.50 -2.82 104.44
C ASP A 949 -73.49 -1.98 105.26
N VAL A 950 -72.52 -2.65 105.86
CA VAL A 950 -71.37 -1.98 106.49
C VAL A 950 -70.13 -2.41 105.74
N ASN A 951 -69.62 -1.50 104.92
CA ASN A 951 -68.46 -1.69 104.05
C ASN A 951 -67.30 -2.44 104.74
N GLU A 952 -67.19 -3.74 104.45
CA GLU A 952 -66.13 -4.61 104.96
C GLU A 952 -64.93 -4.62 104.01
N ALA A 953 -63.73 -4.80 104.56
CA ALA A 953 -62.54 -4.93 103.73
C ALA A 953 -62.64 -6.20 102.86
N PRO A 954 -62.38 -6.12 101.53
CA PRO A 954 -62.47 -7.28 100.66
C PRO A 954 -61.46 -8.35 101.08
N THR A 955 -61.96 -9.55 101.40
CA THR A 955 -61.11 -10.69 101.76
C THR A 955 -60.77 -11.50 100.51
N THR A 956 -59.52 -11.43 100.05
CA THR A 956 -59.04 -12.24 98.92
C THR A 956 -58.49 -13.59 99.41
N SER A 957 -59.06 -14.68 98.91
CA SER A 957 -58.43 -16.01 98.96
C SER A 957 -57.38 -16.15 97.86
N ASN A 958 -56.12 -16.37 98.23
CA ASN A 958 -55.01 -16.61 97.28
C ASN A 958 -55.31 -17.81 96.36
N LEU A 959 -55.14 -17.64 95.05
CA LEU A 959 -55.12 -18.73 94.07
C LEU A 959 -53.83 -18.69 93.25
N SER A 960 -53.05 -19.77 93.34
CA SER A 960 -51.95 -20.08 92.43
C SER A 960 -52.48 -20.87 91.24
N LEU A 961 -52.02 -20.53 90.02
CA LEU A 961 -52.42 -21.21 88.79
C LEU A 961 -51.32 -22.19 88.35
N SER A 962 -51.73 -23.44 88.10
CA SER A 962 -50.93 -24.51 87.49
C SER A 962 -51.41 -24.70 86.06
N ILE A 963 -50.50 -24.58 85.08
CA ILE A 963 -50.79 -24.79 83.66
C ILE A 963 -50.63 -26.28 83.34
N THR A 964 -51.54 -26.84 82.55
CA THR A 964 -51.36 -28.13 81.86
C THR A 964 -51.45 -27.95 80.35
N GLU A 965 -50.69 -28.78 79.64
CA GLU A 965 -50.30 -28.69 78.23
C GLU A 965 -51.45 -29.06 77.27
N GLY A 966 -51.58 -28.31 76.16
CA GLY A 966 -52.26 -28.75 74.94
C GLY A 966 -53.67 -28.21 74.66
N SER A 967 -53.77 -26.92 74.31
CA SER A 967 -54.63 -26.40 73.22
C SER A 967 -54.35 -24.92 72.99
#